data_AF-A0A7J6F1K1-F1
#
_entry.id   AF-A0A7J6F1K1-F1
#
_cell.length_a   1.000
_cell.length_b   1.000
_cell.length_c   1.000
_cell.angle_alpha   90.00
_cell.angle_beta   90.00
_cell.angle_gamma   90.00
#
_symmetry.space_group_name_H-M   'P 1'
#
loop_
_entity.id
_entity.type
_entity.pdbx_description
1 polymer ?
#
loop_
_entity_poly.entity_id
_entity_poly.type
_entity_poly.pdbx_seq_one_letter_code
_entity_poly.pdbx_strand_id
1 'polypeptide(L)'
;MHPYNRLPSSGHTTPSPPQSPIRSPRLRHGRSKTGRFNPPGRSLLQRFTWHILSVLIRRQGVFLFAPLLYISGMLLYMGSVSFDVVPVIKHRPAPGSLYRSPQLYAKLRPEMDADNTSTDAISTIWKHSYKSGEWKPCTNRSSGGFPDSNGYIYVEANGGLNQQRTSICNAVAVAGYLNATLVIPNFHYHSIWRDPSKFGDIYDEDYFIHALENDVQVVDKIPEYIMDRFDHNMSNVYNFRIKAFSPVQYYRDVVLPRLLEEKVIRISPFANRLSFDAPPAVQRLRCLANYEALRFASPILTLGEALVARMKERSAKYGGKYISVHLRFEEDMVAFSCCVFDGGEQEREDMEAARERGWKGKFTKPGRVIRPGAIRINGKCPLTPLEVGLMLRGMGFDKSTFIYLASGNIYNSGKTMAPLLEMFPNLRTKNMLTSEEELAPFKNYSSRMAALDYTVCLHSEVFVTTQGGNFPHFLMGHRRYLYGGHSKTIRPDKRKLALLFDNPSIGWKSFKRQMLSMRSHSDSKGFEMKRPNDSIYTFPCPDCAAAVTNKLQIDTSHFFTLWFSDLCRLAASARRTEMQPGVNSTSATANDPSEYLITTLRLFRSIAFAIASINVMGIVGNLTPAQLHSFHSDGYIVMESFASTDEVESLRKRMVELLNQFDYSTTASIFSTKNQVYLTFSLQINYLLEKAFGEDGNLKQPKELSINKVGHGLGSCFCLLLCLMETNLEKFGYVYAALHEIDPVFKSFSNSEKVCSLFCSLGYKKPIIIQSMYIFKQPGIGGEVVPHQDNSFIYTEPQTCTGLWLALEDATTTNGCLWAIPGSHKNGLVRRFIRGENGVTFDRPSPDYDLKDFVPIEVKAGSLVVIHGDLIHQSLENQSSKSRHAYGLHIVDTEGCTWAQDNWIKRKVEPTPLYTS
;
A
#
# COMPACT_ATOMS: atom_id res chain seq x y z
N MET A 1 34.16 -22.18 -16.52
CA MET A 1 34.86 -23.41 -16.11
C MET A 1 34.58 -23.68 -14.63
N HIS A 2 34.86 -24.90 -14.14
CA HIS A 2 34.36 -25.40 -12.85
C HIS A 2 35.24 -25.06 -11.63
N PRO A 3 34.69 -25.12 -10.39
CA PRO A 3 35.39 -24.86 -9.13
C PRO A 3 35.82 -26.14 -8.38
N TYR A 4 36.66 -25.95 -7.36
CA TYR A 4 37.03 -26.89 -6.29
C TYR A 4 37.44 -26.04 -5.04
N ASN A 5 37.40 -26.47 -3.77
CA ASN A 5 37.00 -27.74 -3.14
C ASN A 5 36.64 -27.58 -1.63
N ARG A 6 35.64 -28.34 -1.14
CA ARG A 6 35.59 -29.18 0.11
C ARG A 6 35.93 -28.60 1.53
N LEU A 7 35.02 -28.66 2.54
CA LEU A 7 34.67 -29.75 3.53
C LEU A 7 35.41 -29.57 4.90
N PRO A 8 35.15 -30.35 6.01
CA PRO A 8 34.16 -31.43 6.31
C PRO A 8 33.19 -31.14 7.51
N SER A 9 32.04 -31.84 7.66
CA SER A 9 31.72 -33.05 8.49
C SER A 9 31.80 -32.85 10.02
N SER A 10 31.01 -33.50 10.91
CA SER A 10 30.15 -34.70 10.88
C SER A 10 28.90 -34.53 11.80
N GLY A 11 27.96 -35.46 12.01
CA GLY A 11 27.70 -36.83 11.50
C GLY A 11 26.27 -37.25 11.91
N HIS A 12 25.53 -38.08 11.17
CA HIS A 12 25.33 -39.55 11.35
C HIS A 12 23.93 -39.88 10.75
N THR A 13 23.48 -41.05 10.28
CA THR A 13 24.02 -42.39 9.91
C THR A 13 22.97 -43.01 8.95
N THR A 14 23.25 -43.38 7.69
CA THR A 14 23.78 -44.67 7.16
C THR A 14 22.93 -45.92 7.42
N PRO A 15 22.89 -46.94 6.51
CA PRO A 15 23.72 -47.12 5.31
C PRO A 15 22.94 -47.27 3.97
N SER A 16 23.67 -47.51 2.88
CA SER A 16 23.22 -47.40 1.48
C SER A 16 23.62 -48.65 0.63
N PRO A 17 23.90 -48.64 -0.71
CA PRO A 17 22.86 -48.98 -1.70
C PRO A 17 23.35 -50.05 -2.75
N PRO A 18 23.25 -49.98 -4.11
CA PRO A 18 23.18 -51.21 -4.95
C PRO A 18 24.28 -51.35 -6.03
N GLN A 19 24.20 -52.38 -6.91
CA GLN A 19 24.11 -52.19 -8.39
C GLN A 19 24.10 -53.47 -9.26
N SER A 20 23.22 -53.48 -10.28
CA SER A 20 23.51 -53.90 -11.68
C SER A 20 23.70 -55.44 -11.95
N PRO A 21 23.68 -55.94 -13.22
CA PRO A 21 22.64 -56.94 -13.59
C PRO A 21 23.13 -58.15 -14.45
N ILE A 22 22.19 -58.97 -14.96
CA ILE A 22 22.10 -59.56 -16.34
C ILE A 22 21.49 -60.98 -16.38
N ARG A 23 20.57 -61.19 -17.35
CA ARG A 23 19.99 -62.44 -17.90
C ARG A 23 19.06 -63.32 -17.05
N SER A 24 18.02 -63.78 -17.73
CA SER A 24 16.98 -64.74 -17.32
C SER A 24 17.43 -66.20 -17.53
N PRO A 25 16.68 -67.19 -16.99
CA PRO A 25 15.72 -67.88 -17.87
C PRO A 25 14.42 -68.42 -17.24
N ARG A 26 13.37 -68.52 -18.08
CA ARG A 26 12.28 -69.53 -18.17
C ARG A 26 11.81 -70.32 -16.93
N LEU A 27 10.47 -70.36 -16.74
CA LEU A 27 9.62 -71.57 -16.56
C LEU A 27 8.15 -71.14 -16.83
N ARG A 28 7.48 -71.53 -17.94
CA ARG A 28 6.66 -72.75 -18.20
C ARG A 28 5.30 -72.81 -17.45
N HIS A 29 4.20 -72.65 -18.18
CA HIS A 29 2.82 -72.90 -17.73
C HIS A 29 2.48 -74.40 -17.61
N GLY A 30 1.43 -74.71 -16.83
CA GLY A 30 0.81 -76.03 -16.73
C GLY A 30 -0.40 -76.27 -17.66
N ARG A 31 -0.75 -77.56 -17.79
CA ARG A 31 -1.99 -78.16 -18.35
C ARG A 31 -3.25 -77.64 -17.64
N SER A 32 -4.50 -77.73 -18.12
CA SER A 32 -5.15 -78.24 -19.37
C SER A 32 -6.60 -77.62 -19.44
N LYS A 33 -7.58 -77.93 -20.31
CA LYS A 33 -8.03 -79.21 -20.92
C LYS A 33 -9.09 -79.00 -22.03
N THR A 34 -8.97 -79.77 -23.12
CA THR A 34 -10.04 -80.32 -24.01
C THR A 34 -11.30 -79.52 -24.38
N GLY A 35 -11.48 -79.27 -25.69
CA GLY A 35 -12.77 -79.19 -26.40
C GLY A 35 -12.59 -79.70 -27.84
N ARG A 36 -13.54 -80.47 -28.40
CA ARG A 36 -13.46 -81.09 -29.75
C ARG A 36 -14.33 -80.34 -30.76
N PHE A 37 -13.90 -80.24 -32.03
CA PHE A 37 -14.51 -80.89 -33.20
C PHE A 37 -13.64 -80.68 -34.47
N ASN A 38 -13.97 -81.35 -35.58
CA ASN A 38 -13.13 -81.62 -36.78
C ASN A 38 -14.08 -81.97 -37.96
N PRO A 39 -13.68 -82.15 -39.26
CA PRO A 39 -12.51 -81.73 -40.06
C PRO A 39 -13.04 -81.03 -41.37
N PRO A 40 -12.61 -81.26 -42.66
CA PRO A 40 -11.32 -81.66 -43.27
C PRO A 40 -10.82 -80.79 -44.47
N GLY A 41 -9.52 -80.94 -44.82
CA GLY A 41 -8.99 -81.09 -46.19
C GLY A 41 -9.10 -79.95 -47.24
N ARG A 42 -7.96 -79.36 -47.65
CA ARG A 42 -7.77 -78.63 -48.92
C ARG A 42 -6.41 -78.94 -49.58
N SER A 43 -6.24 -78.52 -50.84
CA SER A 43 -5.43 -79.23 -51.86
C SER A 43 -4.10 -78.58 -52.26
N LEU A 44 -3.40 -79.24 -53.20
CA LEU A 44 -2.07 -78.91 -53.74
C LEU A 44 -1.84 -77.42 -54.11
N LEU A 45 -2.90 -76.70 -54.52
CA LEU A 45 -2.82 -75.28 -54.89
C LEU A 45 -2.27 -74.40 -53.75
N GLN A 46 -2.55 -74.74 -52.48
CA GLN A 46 -2.07 -73.99 -51.31
C GLN A 46 -0.55 -74.11 -51.09
N ARG A 47 0.14 -75.08 -51.72
CA ARG A 47 1.61 -75.20 -51.64
C ARG A 47 2.32 -74.21 -52.57
N PHE A 48 1.75 -73.95 -53.75
CA PHE A 48 2.34 -73.02 -54.73
C PHE A 48 2.25 -71.56 -54.27
N THR A 49 1.12 -71.16 -53.67
CA THR A 49 0.92 -69.81 -53.10
C THR A 49 1.93 -69.45 -52.02
N TRP A 50 2.40 -70.44 -51.23
CA TRP A 50 3.34 -70.20 -50.14
C TRP A 50 4.75 -69.84 -50.64
N HIS A 51 5.20 -70.43 -51.75
CA HIS A 51 6.51 -70.10 -52.33
C HIS A 51 6.56 -68.68 -52.91
N ILE A 52 5.53 -68.24 -53.64
CA ILE A 52 5.46 -66.87 -54.18
C ILE A 52 5.50 -65.83 -53.05
N LEU A 53 4.75 -66.08 -51.96
CA LEU A 53 4.74 -65.21 -50.78
C LEU A 53 6.14 -65.10 -50.12
N SER A 54 6.90 -66.19 -50.09
CA SER A 54 8.27 -66.22 -49.52
C SER A 54 9.29 -65.39 -50.33
N VAL A 55 9.07 -65.20 -51.63
CA VAL A 55 9.91 -64.35 -52.48
C VAL A 55 9.60 -62.87 -52.28
N LEU A 56 8.32 -62.52 -52.20
CA LEU A 56 7.86 -61.13 -52.04
C LEU A 56 8.30 -60.50 -50.70
N ILE A 57 8.33 -61.29 -49.61
CA ILE A 57 8.78 -60.82 -48.30
C ILE A 57 10.28 -60.46 -48.29
N ARG A 58 11.09 -61.01 -49.21
CA ARG A 58 12.55 -60.86 -49.22
C ARG A 58 13.08 -59.53 -49.78
N ARG A 59 12.22 -58.56 -50.13
CA ARG A 59 12.60 -57.23 -50.68
C ARG A 59 12.21 -56.02 -49.82
N GLN A 60 11.99 -56.21 -48.52
CA GLN A 60 11.60 -55.14 -47.57
C GLN A 60 12.60 -53.97 -47.36
N GLY A 61 13.77 -53.98 -48.01
CA GLY A 61 14.71 -52.84 -47.96
C GLY A 61 14.18 -51.54 -48.59
N VAL A 62 13.31 -51.62 -49.61
CA VAL A 62 12.85 -50.43 -50.38
C VAL A 62 11.91 -49.54 -49.57
N PHE A 63 11.06 -50.13 -48.71
CA PHE A 63 10.08 -49.38 -47.93
C PHE A 63 10.67 -48.55 -46.78
N LEU A 64 11.95 -48.75 -46.42
CA LEU A 64 12.66 -47.89 -45.47
C LEU A 64 13.15 -46.57 -46.09
N PHE A 65 13.34 -46.52 -47.41
CA PHE A 65 13.78 -45.31 -48.11
C PHE A 65 12.62 -44.44 -48.59
N ALA A 66 11.43 -45.00 -48.81
CA ALA A 66 10.25 -44.22 -49.23
C ALA A 66 9.88 -43.07 -48.26
N PRO A 67 9.87 -43.25 -46.92
CA PRO A 67 9.64 -42.14 -45.99
C PRO A 67 10.75 -41.08 -46.03
N LEU A 68 12.02 -41.49 -46.18
CA LEU A 68 13.16 -40.57 -46.24
C LEU A 68 13.16 -39.74 -47.54
N LEU A 69 12.82 -40.36 -48.67
CA LEU A 69 12.66 -39.67 -49.95
C LEU A 69 11.43 -38.75 -49.94
N TYR A 70 10.33 -39.15 -49.29
CA TYR A 70 9.15 -38.30 -49.09
C TYR A 70 9.47 -37.09 -48.20
N ILE A 71 10.18 -37.27 -47.09
CA ILE A 71 10.62 -36.18 -46.21
C ILE A 71 11.61 -35.25 -46.93
N SER A 72 12.59 -35.80 -47.66
CA SER A 72 13.53 -35.00 -48.45
C SER A 72 12.84 -34.20 -49.56
N GLY A 73 11.91 -34.83 -50.28
CA GLY A 73 11.07 -34.16 -51.28
C GLY A 73 10.16 -33.08 -50.68
N MET A 74 9.58 -33.33 -49.50
CA MET A 74 8.79 -32.33 -48.77
C MET A 74 9.64 -31.16 -48.30
N LEU A 75 10.88 -31.40 -47.82
CA LEU A 75 11.80 -30.33 -47.42
C LEU A 75 12.28 -29.50 -48.61
N LEU A 76 12.55 -30.12 -49.76
CA LEU A 76 12.86 -29.42 -51.01
C LEU A 76 11.66 -28.63 -51.56
N TYR A 77 10.44 -29.16 -51.43
CA TYR A 77 9.20 -28.47 -51.78
C TYR A 77 8.94 -27.27 -50.86
N MET A 78 9.06 -27.44 -49.54
CA MET A 78 8.96 -26.35 -48.57
C MET A 78 10.09 -25.31 -48.71
N GLY A 79 11.26 -25.71 -49.23
CA GLY A 79 12.38 -24.82 -49.52
C GLY A 79 12.35 -24.13 -50.89
N SER A 80 11.39 -24.48 -51.76
CA SER A 80 11.25 -23.88 -53.11
C SER A 80 9.92 -23.14 -53.33
N VAL A 81 8.96 -23.26 -52.41
CA VAL A 81 7.73 -22.45 -52.38
C VAL A 81 7.89 -21.29 -51.41
N SER A 82 8.10 -20.07 -51.93
CA SER A 82 8.04 -18.84 -51.13
C SER A 82 6.59 -18.61 -50.64
N PHE A 83 6.32 -18.93 -49.38
CA PHE A 83 5.01 -18.72 -48.74
C PHE A 83 4.74 -17.25 -48.35
N ASP A 84 4.96 -16.31 -49.27
CA ASP A 84 4.62 -14.88 -49.13
C ASP A 84 3.09 -14.60 -49.24
N VAL A 85 2.26 -15.63 -49.03
CA VAL A 85 0.80 -15.52 -48.90
C VAL A 85 0.32 -16.23 -47.63
N VAL A 86 0.98 -15.94 -46.49
CA VAL A 86 0.28 -16.05 -45.20
C VAL A 86 -0.88 -15.04 -45.24
N PRO A 87 -2.14 -15.44 -44.96
CA PRO A 87 -3.23 -14.48 -44.86
C PRO A 87 -2.91 -13.53 -43.71
N VAL A 88 -2.62 -12.26 -44.02
CA VAL A 88 -2.21 -11.27 -43.02
C VAL A 88 -3.41 -10.97 -42.13
N ILE A 89 -3.53 -11.72 -41.04
CA ILE A 89 -4.37 -11.38 -39.90
C ILE A 89 -3.80 -10.07 -39.36
N LYS A 90 -4.35 -8.94 -39.85
CA LYS A 90 -4.09 -7.60 -39.33
C LYS A 90 -4.71 -7.50 -37.93
N HIS A 91 -4.06 -8.17 -36.97
CA HIS A 91 -4.34 -8.02 -35.55
C HIS A 91 -4.35 -6.53 -35.24
N ARG A 92 -5.53 -5.99 -34.95
CA ARG A 92 -5.65 -4.58 -34.60
C ARG A 92 -4.77 -4.34 -33.37
N PRO A 93 -3.82 -3.39 -33.41
CA PRO A 93 -2.95 -3.14 -32.27
C PRO A 93 -3.81 -2.78 -31.06
N ALA A 94 -3.51 -3.39 -29.91
CA ALA A 94 -4.34 -3.27 -28.72
C ALA A 94 -4.50 -1.79 -28.33
N PRO A 95 -5.69 -1.32 -27.91
CA PRO A 95 -5.88 0.08 -27.53
C PRO A 95 -4.85 0.55 -26.49
N GLY A 96 -4.23 1.70 -26.73
CA GLY A 96 -3.16 2.26 -25.90
C GLY A 96 -1.77 1.71 -26.21
N SER A 97 -1.61 0.82 -27.18
CA SER A 97 -0.30 0.28 -27.56
C SER A 97 0.52 1.20 -28.45
N LEU A 98 -0.12 2.10 -29.22
CA LEU A 98 0.56 2.99 -30.15
C LEU A 98 0.71 4.41 -29.60
N TYR A 99 1.72 5.11 -30.12
CA TYR A 99 1.87 6.55 -29.98
C TYR A 99 1.14 7.25 -31.13
N ARG A 100 -0.06 7.78 -30.86
CA ARG A 100 -0.86 8.59 -31.81
C ARG A 100 -1.11 10.02 -31.34
N SER A 101 -0.34 10.44 -30.35
CA SER A 101 -0.47 11.72 -29.67
C SER A 101 -0.37 12.92 -30.63
N PRO A 102 0.51 12.94 -31.67
CA PRO A 102 0.54 14.01 -32.68
C PRO A 102 -0.74 14.11 -33.52
N GLN A 103 -1.31 12.98 -33.95
CA GLN A 103 -2.55 12.94 -34.71
C GLN A 103 -3.74 13.39 -33.86
N LEU A 104 -3.77 12.99 -32.58
CA LEU A 104 -4.77 13.45 -31.63
C LEU A 104 -4.64 14.95 -31.34
N TYR A 105 -3.41 15.46 -31.20
CA TYR A 105 -3.15 16.89 -31.03
C TYR A 105 -3.68 17.70 -32.21
N ALA A 106 -3.32 17.32 -33.45
CA ALA A 106 -3.81 17.97 -34.65
C ALA A 106 -5.35 18.00 -34.74
N LYS A 107 -6.02 16.91 -34.34
CA LYS A 107 -7.49 16.83 -34.30
C LYS A 107 -8.11 17.72 -33.21
N LEU A 108 -7.58 17.68 -31.98
CA LEU A 108 -8.19 18.38 -30.84
C LEU A 108 -7.88 19.88 -30.81
N ARG A 109 -6.80 20.33 -31.45
CA ARG A 109 -6.29 21.71 -31.41
C ARG A 109 -7.35 22.79 -31.73
N PRO A 110 -8.23 22.66 -32.74
CA PRO A 110 -9.26 23.69 -33.02
C PRO A 110 -10.30 23.81 -31.90
N GLU A 111 -10.86 22.70 -31.41
CA GLU A 111 -11.79 22.71 -30.27
C GLU A 111 -11.09 23.20 -28.98
N MET A 112 -9.82 22.81 -28.78
CA MET A 112 -9.02 23.17 -27.61
C MET A 112 -8.67 24.65 -27.55
N ASP A 113 -8.40 25.30 -28.68
CA ASP A 113 -8.03 26.73 -28.73
C ASP A 113 -9.25 27.65 -28.74
N ALA A 114 -10.43 27.17 -29.16
CA ALA A 114 -11.70 27.87 -29.02
C ALA A 114 -12.32 27.78 -27.60
N ASP A 115 -11.80 26.90 -26.74
CA ASP A 115 -12.38 26.63 -25.41
C ASP A 115 -12.00 27.68 -24.35
N ASN A 116 -12.79 28.75 -24.31
CA ASN A 116 -12.69 29.82 -23.32
C ASN A 116 -13.16 29.44 -21.89
N THR A 117 -13.57 28.19 -21.62
CA THR A 117 -14.01 27.77 -20.26
C THR A 117 -12.85 27.47 -19.29
N SER A 118 -11.67 28.05 -19.53
CA SER A 118 -10.50 27.92 -18.65
C SER A 118 -10.50 28.91 -17.48
N THR A 119 -11.09 30.10 -17.64
CA THR A 119 -11.05 31.19 -16.63
C THR A 119 -11.63 30.76 -15.28
N ASP A 120 -12.83 30.20 -15.24
CA ASP A 120 -13.43 29.66 -14.00
C ASP A 120 -12.63 28.49 -13.43
N ALA A 121 -12.07 27.65 -14.31
CA ALA A 121 -11.25 26.50 -13.91
C ALA A 121 -9.94 26.96 -13.25
N ILE A 122 -9.31 28.03 -13.72
CA ILE A 122 -8.12 28.66 -13.13
C ILE A 122 -8.43 29.25 -11.75
N SER A 123 -9.60 29.90 -11.58
CA SER A 123 -10.05 30.37 -10.26
C SER A 123 -10.16 29.23 -9.23
N THR A 124 -10.37 28.00 -9.69
CA THR A 124 -10.52 26.79 -8.86
C THR A 124 -9.21 26.04 -8.68
N ILE A 125 -8.29 26.07 -9.66
CA ILE A 125 -6.94 25.48 -9.56
C ILE A 125 -6.19 26.03 -8.34
N TRP A 126 -6.22 27.35 -8.15
CA TRP A 126 -5.47 28.03 -7.07
C TRP A 126 -6.14 27.95 -5.69
N LYS A 127 -7.36 27.42 -5.57
CA LYS A 127 -8.07 27.30 -4.28
C LYS A 127 -7.61 26.03 -3.55
N HIS A 128 -7.15 26.18 -2.31
CA HIS A 128 -6.94 25.05 -1.42
C HIS A 128 -8.29 24.46 -1.04
N SER A 129 -8.52 23.23 -1.49
CA SER A 129 -9.76 22.45 -1.36
C SER A 129 -9.81 21.67 -0.03
N TYR A 130 -8.64 21.43 0.55
CA TYR A 130 -8.46 20.67 1.78
C TYR A 130 -8.83 21.52 3.01
N LYS A 131 -9.69 20.99 3.89
CA LYS A 131 -10.21 21.67 5.09
C LYS A 131 -10.01 20.90 6.41
N SER A 132 -9.44 19.69 6.36
CA SER A 132 -9.42 18.77 7.50
C SER A 132 -8.11 18.82 8.29
N GLY A 133 -7.97 19.82 9.15
CA GLY A 133 -6.86 19.97 10.11
C GLY A 133 -5.55 20.41 9.46
N GLU A 134 -5.01 21.56 9.89
CA GLU A 134 -3.63 21.92 9.56
C GLU A 134 -2.67 20.97 10.27
N TRP A 135 -1.58 20.58 9.61
CA TRP A 135 -0.48 19.85 10.24
C TRP A 135 0.74 20.78 10.36
N LYS A 136 1.39 20.82 11.51
CA LYS A 136 2.62 21.61 11.72
C LYS A 136 3.82 20.68 11.97
N PRO A 137 5.02 21.04 11.49
CA PRO A 137 6.27 20.40 11.87
C PRO A 137 6.35 20.11 13.38
N CYS A 138 6.69 18.88 13.75
CA CYS A 138 6.79 18.43 15.15
C CYS A 138 8.20 17.92 15.51
N THR A 139 9.22 18.49 14.87
CA THR A 139 10.64 18.27 15.12
C THR A 139 11.08 18.95 16.42
N ASN A 140 10.48 18.56 17.55
CA ASN A 140 10.93 18.95 18.88
C ASN A 140 12.41 18.59 19.02
N ARG A 141 13.28 19.58 19.27
CA ARG A 141 14.70 19.36 19.57
C ARG A 141 14.84 18.67 20.92
N SER A 142 15.85 17.80 21.04
CA SER A 142 16.19 17.19 22.33
C SER A 142 16.81 18.24 23.26
N SER A 143 16.58 18.11 24.57
CA SER A 143 17.01 19.08 25.58
C SER A 143 17.96 18.41 26.59
N GLY A 144 19.18 18.09 26.17
CA GLY A 144 20.18 17.44 27.02
C GLY A 144 21.51 17.25 26.29
N GLY A 145 22.61 17.24 27.05
CA GLY A 145 23.94 16.95 26.52
C GLY A 145 24.14 15.48 26.16
N PHE A 146 25.04 15.20 25.23
CA PHE A 146 25.33 13.83 24.79
C PHE A 146 26.00 12.98 25.88
N PRO A 147 25.65 11.68 25.99
CA PRO A 147 26.52 10.68 26.60
C PRO A 147 27.66 10.30 25.66
N ASP A 148 28.73 9.68 26.19
CA ASP A 148 29.92 9.30 25.42
C ASP A 148 29.59 8.45 24.19
N SER A 149 30.23 8.77 23.06
CA SER A 149 29.99 8.12 21.77
C SER A 149 30.52 6.68 21.73
N ASN A 150 29.72 5.76 21.19
CA ASN A 150 30.11 4.36 21.00
C ASN A 150 31.22 4.18 19.95
N GLY A 151 31.37 5.14 19.02
CA GLY A 151 32.37 5.14 17.95
C GLY A 151 31.96 6.00 16.75
N TYR A 152 32.80 6.02 15.71
CA TYR A 152 32.64 6.83 14.51
C TYR A 152 32.05 6.00 13.35
N ILE A 153 31.00 6.53 12.71
CA ILE A 153 30.39 5.93 11.52
C ILE A 153 30.71 6.79 10.29
N TYR A 154 31.48 6.22 9.35
CA TYR A 154 31.77 6.82 8.05
C TYR A 154 30.86 6.22 6.96
N VAL A 155 30.13 7.07 6.25
CA VAL A 155 29.10 6.66 5.28
C VAL A 155 29.44 7.15 3.87
N GLU A 156 29.35 6.25 2.89
CA GLU A 156 29.39 6.62 1.46
C GLU A 156 27.98 6.67 0.87
N ALA A 157 27.57 7.89 0.52
CA ALA A 157 26.31 8.20 -0.13
C ALA A 157 26.46 8.14 -1.66
N ASN A 158 25.63 7.32 -2.31
CA ASN A 158 25.80 6.95 -3.72
C ASN A 158 24.56 7.29 -4.55
N GLY A 159 24.80 7.77 -5.78
CA GLY A 159 23.76 8.21 -6.72
C GLY A 159 23.73 9.73 -6.85
N GLY A 160 22.69 10.27 -7.52
CA GLY A 160 22.49 11.72 -7.64
C GLY A 160 21.77 12.31 -6.42
N LEU A 161 21.72 13.64 -6.32
CA LEU A 161 21.13 14.45 -5.24
C LEU A 161 20.11 13.75 -4.32
N ASN A 162 18.97 13.33 -4.86
CA ASN A 162 17.86 12.77 -4.05
C ASN A 162 18.14 11.36 -3.50
N GLN A 163 19.14 10.63 -4.03
CA GLN A 163 19.62 9.37 -3.48
C GLN A 163 20.67 9.60 -2.39
N GLN A 164 21.51 10.63 -2.56
CA GLN A 164 22.42 11.11 -1.52
C GLN A 164 21.61 11.57 -0.29
N ARG A 165 20.56 12.39 -0.50
CA ARG A 165 19.62 12.83 0.55
C ARG A 165 19.05 11.67 1.37
N THR A 166 18.52 10.60 0.72
CA THR A 166 18.08 9.39 1.45
C THR A 166 19.19 8.76 2.29
N SER A 167 20.41 8.73 1.76
CA SER A 167 21.55 8.09 2.40
C SER A 167 21.99 8.87 3.64
N ILE A 168 22.04 10.21 3.56
CA ILE A 168 22.35 11.10 4.68
C ILE A 168 21.27 10.99 5.77
N CYS A 169 20.00 11.12 5.44
CA CYS A 169 18.91 11.07 6.42
C CYS A 169 18.84 9.71 7.14
N ASN A 170 19.18 8.61 6.44
CA ASN A 170 19.35 7.31 7.07
C ASN A 170 20.63 7.20 7.92
N ALA A 171 21.71 7.91 7.57
CA ALA A 171 22.96 7.90 8.31
C ALA A 171 22.82 8.60 9.66
N VAL A 172 22.21 9.79 9.69
CA VAL A 172 21.86 10.52 10.93
C VAL A 172 20.97 9.63 11.82
N ALA A 173 19.93 9.02 11.25
CA ALA A 173 19.01 8.16 12.01
C ALA A 173 19.67 6.88 12.57
N VAL A 174 20.67 6.32 11.88
CA VAL A 174 21.47 5.19 12.40
C VAL A 174 22.46 5.66 13.47
N ALA A 175 23.14 6.79 13.26
CA ALA A 175 24.13 7.32 14.20
C ALA A 175 23.49 7.66 15.56
N GLY A 176 22.37 8.40 15.57
CA GLY A 176 21.63 8.68 16.79
C GLY A 176 21.04 7.42 17.46
N TYR A 177 20.50 6.47 16.67
CA TYR A 177 20.00 5.20 17.22
C TYR A 177 21.10 4.32 17.85
N LEU A 178 22.34 4.43 17.36
CA LEU A 178 23.50 3.71 17.91
C LEU A 178 24.31 4.51 18.93
N ASN A 179 23.89 5.73 19.29
CA ASN A 179 24.68 6.71 20.06
C ASN A 179 26.13 6.81 19.56
N ALA A 180 26.28 7.16 18.29
CA ALA A 180 27.53 7.15 17.56
C ALA A 180 27.78 8.48 16.85
N THR A 181 29.06 8.85 16.71
CA THR A 181 29.47 10.07 16.02
C THR A 181 29.39 9.85 14.50
N LEU A 182 28.64 10.70 13.81
CA LEU A 182 28.54 10.67 12.35
C LEU A 182 29.68 11.49 11.74
N VAL A 183 30.48 10.89 10.87
CA VAL A 183 31.39 11.64 10.00
C VAL A 183 30.58 12.17 8.81
N ILE A 184 30.81 13.41 8.35
CA ILE A 184 30.09 14.01 7.20
C ILE A 184 30.04 13.01 6.02
N PRO A 185 28.85 12.61 5.54
CA PRO A 185 28.73 11.56 4.54
C PRO A 185 29.42 11.91 3.20
N ASN A 186 30.44 11.14 2.84
CA ASN A 186 31.19 11.35 1.61
C ASN A 186 30.37 10.93 0.38
N PHE A 187 30.43 11.73 -0.70
CA PHE A 187 29.71 11.46 -1.94
C PHE A 187 30.61 10.68 -2.91
N HIS A 188 30.20 9.45 -3.22
CA HIS A 188 30.97 8.56 -4.09
C HIS A 188 30.74 8.91 -5.57
N TYR A 189 31.81 9.27 -6.29
CA TYR A 189 31.74 9.63 -7.70
C TYR A 189 31.15 8.48 -8.55
N HIS A 190 30.02 8.73 -9.21
CA HIS A 190 29.30 7.70 -9.95
C HIS A 190 29.29 7.98 -11.45
N SER A 191 29.78 7.00 -12.22
CA SER A 191 29.88 6.98 -13.69
C SER A 191 28.66 7.43 -14.52
N ILE A 192 27.46 7.40 -13.94
CA ILE A 192 26.19 7.82 -14.57
C ILE A 192 25.98 9.33 -14.37
N TRP A 193 26.10 9.81 -13.13
CA TRP A 193 25.82 11.19 -12.76
C TRP A 193 27.00 12.14 -13.03
N ARG A 194 28.22 11.59 -13.06
CA ARG A 194 29.51 12.25 -13.36
C ARG A 194 29.78 13.54 -12.57
N ASP A 195 29.18 13.62 -11.39
CA ASP A 195 29.25 14.77 -10.50
C ASP A 195 30.32 14.52 -9.42
N PRO A 196 31.41 15.31 -9.35
CA PRO A 196 32.45 15.17 -8.34
C PRO A 196 32.18 15.96 -7.04
N SER A 197 31.04 16.67 -6.95
CA SER A 197 30.68 17.53 -5.81
C SER A 197 30.72 16.79 -4.48
N LYS A 198 31.18 17.49 -3.45
CA LYS A 198 31.22 17.06 -2.03
C LYS A 198 29.94 17.43 -1.29
N PHE A 199 29.94 17.25 0.03
CA PHE A 199 28.80 17.58 0.87
C PHE A 199 28.58 19.11 0.88
N GLY A 200 29.59 19.90 1.27
CA GLY A 200 29.58 21.38 1.26
C GLY A 200 29.38 22.06 -0.09
N ASP A 201 29.61 21.34 -1.19
CA ASP A 201 29.29 21.80 -2.55
C ASP A 201 27.78 21.86 -2.84
N ILE A 202 26.97 21.17 -2.02
CA ILE A 202 25.53 20.94 -2.23
C ILE A 202 24.72 21.38 -1.00
N TYR A 203 25.19 21.09 0.21
CA TYR A 203 24.54 21.37 1.49
C TYR A 203 25.40 22.28 2.36
N ASP A 204 24.78 22.97 3.30
CA ASP A 204 25.44 23.85 4.27
C ASP A 204 26.04 23.00 5.42
N GLU A 205 27.37 22.87 5.48
CA GLU A 205 28.05 21.92 6.41
C GLU A 205 27.93 22.38 7.87
N ASP A 206 28.26 23.64 8.14
CA ASP A 206 28.19 24.23 9.48
C ASP A 206 26.75 24.20 10.02
N TYR A 207 25.78 24.56 9.18
CA TYR A 207 24.37 24.49 9.54
C TYR A 207 23.90 23.04 9.77
N PHE A 208 24.38 22.08 8.99
CA PHE A 208 24.03 20.65 9.17
C PHE A 208 24.56 20.08 10.48
N ILE A 209 25.78 20.46 10.90
CA ILE A 209 26.35 20.09 12.20
C ILE A 209 25.52 20.72 13.34
N HIS A 210 25.36 22.04 13.33
CA HIS A 210 24.63 22.79 14.36
C HIS A 210 23.15 22.37 14.48
N ALA A 211 22.47 22.11 13.37
CA ALA A 211 21.07 21.65 13.38
C ALA A 211 20.88 20.23 13.98
N LEU A 212 21.97 19.48 14.19
CA LEU A 212 21.96 18.14 14.79
C LEU A 212 22.64 18.10 16.17
N GLU A 213 23.17 19.22 16.67
CA GLU A 213 24.05 19.32 17.86
C GLU A 213 23.46 18.82 19.19
N ASN A 214 22.14 18.58 19.26
CA ASN A 214 21.44 18.06 20.44
C ASN A 214 20.92 16.62 20.22
N ASP A 215 21.13 16.03 19.04
CA ASP A 215 20.47 14.80 18.58
C ASP A 215 21.42 13.77 17.95
N VAL A 216 22.46 14.22 17.24
CA VAL A 216 23.56 13.39 16.72
C VAL A 216 24.84 14.22 16.69
N GLN A 217 25.92 13.76 17.34
CA GLN A 217 27.22 14.39 17.18
C GLN A 217 27.73 14.18 15.74
N VAL A 218 28.01 15.27 15.02
CA VAL A 218 28.57 15.25 13.65
C VAL A 218 29.98 15.84 13.66
N VAL A 219 30.90 15.25 12.88
CA VAL A 219 32.29 15.74 12.71
C VAL A 219 32.69 15.74 11.23
N ASP A 220 33.58 16.66 10.86
CA ASP A 220 34.19 16.77 9.52
C ASP A 220 35.11 15.57 9.23
N LYS A 221 35.98 15.24 10.18
CA LYS A 221 36.98 14.16 10.09
C LYS A 221 37.01 13.29 11.34
N ILE A 222 37.51 12.07 11.17
CA ILE A 222 37.84 11.20 12.31
C ILE A 222 39.16 11.72 12.92
N PRO A 223 39.27 11.80 14.26
CA PRO A 223 40.51 12.25 14.90
C PRO A 223 41.73 11.40 14.50
N GLU A 224 42.86 12.07 14.28
CA GLU A 224 44.10 11.48 13.76
C GLU A 224 44.60 10.31 14.64
N TYR A 225 44.58 10.48 15.98
CA TYR A 225 44.95 9.43 16.95
C TYR A 225 44.10 8.14 16.87
N ILE A 226 42.93 8.18 16.22
CA ILE A 226 42.09 7.00 15.98
C ILE A 226 42.41 6.39 14.61
N MET A 227 42.79 7.22 13.63
CA MET A 227 43.18 6.85 12.26
C MET A 227 44.60 6.29 12.16
N ASP A 228 45.49 6.60 13.10
CA ASP A 228 46.81 5.97 13.25
C ASP A 228 46.72 4.44 13.24
N ARG A 229 45.71 3.88 13.94
CA ARG A 229 45.44 2.43 14.02
C ARG A 229 45.06 1.78 12.68
N PHE A 230 44.85 2.58 11.64
CA PHE A 230 44.47 2.14 10.29
C PHE A 230 45.43 2.67 9.21
N ASP A 231 46.65 3.10 9.57
CA ASP A 231 47.64 3.71 8.68
C ASP A 231 47.10 4.95 7.93
N HIS A 232 46.19 5.72 8.57
CA HIS A 232 45.41 6.78 7.94
C HIS A 232 44.55 6.35 6.72
N ASN A 233 44.42 5.04 6.46
CA ASN A 233 43.81 4.51 5.25
C ASN A 233 42.38 4.00 5.48
N MET A 234 41.40 4.71 4.93
CA MET A 234 39.97 4.34 4.97
C MET A 234 39.64 3.01 4.26
N SER A 235 40.61 2.35 3.61
CA SER A 235 40.51 0.99 3.08
C SER A 235 40.79 -0.10 4.12
N ASN A 236 41.52 0.22 5.19
CA ASN A 236 41.84 -0.68 6.29
C ASN A 236 40.69 -0.76 7.32
N VAL A 237 39.87 0.30 7.40
CA VAL A 237 38.66 0.38 8.24
C VAL A 237 37.60 -0.65 7.80
N TYR A 238 37.03 -1.39 8.75
CA TYR A 238 36.03 -2.42 8.50
C TYR A 238 34.80 -1.88 7.73
N ASN A 239 34.47 -2.48 6.58
CA ASN A 239 33.39 -2.02 5.70
C ASN A 239 32.14 -2.91 5.71
N PHE A 240 31.05 -2.41 6.27
CA PHE A 240 29.73 -3.05 6.30
C PHE A 240 28.98 -2.98 4.95
N ARG A 241 28.72 -4.15 4.36
CA ARG A 241 27.87 -4.31 3.17
C ARG A 241 26.43 -4.66 3.54
N ILE A 242 25.71 -3.68 4.10
CA ILE A 242 24.33 -3.85 4.61
C ILE A 242 23.34 -4.18 3.46
N LYS A 243 22.36 -5.04 3.74
CA LYS A 243 21.26 -5.38 2.81
C LYS A 243 20.38 -4.14 2.52
N ALA A 244 19.71 -4.10 1.38
CA ALA A 244 18.73 -3.03 1.12
C ALA A 244 17.51 -3.20 2.05
N PHE A 245 17.05 -2.11 2.65
CA PHE A 245 15.95 -2.08 3.62
C PHE A 245 16.14 -3.06 4.80
N SER A 246 17.33 -3.10 5.39
CA SER A 246 17.54 -3.78 6.67
C SER A 246 16.72 -3.11 7.80
N PRO A 247 16.13 -3.89 8.71
CA PRO A 247 15.42 -3.36 9.88
C PRO A 247 16.40 -2.64 10.81
N VAL A 248 15.92 -1.67 11.61
CA VAL A 248 16.79 -0.93 12.55
C VAL A 248 17.50 -1.87 13.54
N GLN A 249 16.84 -2.96 13.94
CA GLN A 249 17.37 -3.95 14.86
C GLN A 249 18.66 -4.64 14.33
N TYR A 250 18.83 -4.76 13.00
CA TYR A 250 20.09 -5.25 12.40
C TYR A 250 21.29 -4.36 12.75
N TYR A 251 21.08 -3.05 12.89
CA TYR A 251 22.13 -2.13 13.28
C TYR A 251 22.52 -2.32 14.75
N ARG A 252 21.55 -2.60 15.64
CA ARG A 252 21.81 -2.93 17.05
C ARG A 252 22.55 -4.27 17.20
N ASP A 253 22.12 -5.30 16.47
CA ASP A 253 22.60 -6.67 16.72
C ASP A 253 23.87 -7.03 15.94
N VAL A 254 24.15 -6.35 14.82
CA VAL A 254 25.25 -6.71 13.91
C VAL A 254 26.26 -5.56 13.72
N VAL A 255 25.81 -4.30 13.73
CA VAL A 255 26.68 -3.14 13.48
C VAL A 255 27.27 -2.60 14.78
N LEU A 256 26.47 -2.45 15.84
CA LEU A 256 26.92 -1.92 17.14
C LEU A 256 28.06 -2.74 17.80
N PRO A 257 28.07 -4.08 17.80
CA PRO A 257 29.15 -4.84 18.43
C PRO A 257 30.52 -4.56 17.77
N ARG A 258 30.55 -4.49 16.43
CA ARG A 258 31.76 -4.13 15.68
C ARG A 258 32.12 -2.64 15.81
N LEU A 259 31.14 -1.74 15.96
CA LEU A 259 31.41 -0.33 16.25
C LEU A 259 32.12 -0.16 17.61
N LEU A 260 31.68 -0.90 18.63
CA LEU A 260 32.26 -0.86 19.97
C LEU A 260 33.69 -1.41 20.02
N GLU A 261 33.98 -2.42 19.20
CA GLU A 261 35.28 -3.09 19.03
C GLU A 261 36.27 -2.24 18.20
N GLU A 262 35.92 -1.91 16.96
CA GLU A 262 36.80 -1.21 16.01
C GLU A 262 36.94 0.29 16.32
N LYS A 263 35.95 0.88 17.01
CA LYS A 263 35.73 2.34 17.22
C LYS A 263 35.53 3.19 15.97
N VAL A 264 35.83 2.67 14.77
CA VAL A 264 35.52 3.29 13.48
C VAL A 264 34.97 2.22 12.56
N ILE A 265 33.84 2.49 11.91
CA ILE A 265 33.30 1.62 10.85
C ILE A 265 33.01 2.42 9.58
N ARG A 266 33.19 1.76 8.44
CA ARG A 266 32.79 2.25 7.13
C ARG A 266 31.51 1.52 6.71
N ILE A 267 30.57 2.22 6.09
CA ILE A 267 29.37 1.60 5.50
C ILE A 267 29.23 2.03 4.04
N SER A 268 29.70 1.18 3.12
CA SER A 268 29.63 1.43 1.69
C SER A 268 29.22 0.18 0.90
N PRO A 269 28.21 0.27 0.00
CA PRO A 269 27.49 1.49 -0.44
C PRO A 269 26.14 1.70 0.27
N PHE A 270 25.85 2.91 0.80
CA PHE A 270 24.76 3.14 1.76
C PHE A 270 23.38 3.54 1.19
N ALA A 271 23.15 3.42 -0.12
CA ALA A 271 21.83 3.71 -0.70
C ALA A 271 20.72 2.77 -0.16
N ASN A 272 19.67 3.35 0.43
CA ASN A 272 18.46 2.68 0.93
C ASN A 272 18.71 1.47 1.87
N ARG A 273 19.62 1.61 2.85
CA ARG A 273 19.98 0.51 3.77
C ARG A 273 19.09 0.37 5.00
N LEU A 274 18.52 1.44 5.52
CA LEU A 274 17.56 1.39 6.63
C LEU A 274 16.11 1.32 6.09
N SER A 275 15.30 0.43 6.65
CA SER A 275 13.88 0.20 6.30
C SER A 275 12.94 1.37 6.65
N PHE A 276 11.71 1.40 6.13
CA PHE A 276 10.74 2.50 6.36
C PHE A 276 9.78 2.27 7.54
N ASP A 277 9.82 1.10 8.16
CA ASP A 277 9.04 0.64 9.33
C ASP A 277 9.77 0.87 10.68
N ALA A 278 10.84 1.67 10.68
CA ALA A 278 11.61 1.98 11.88
C ALA A 278 10.78 2.71 12.98
N PRO A 279 11.11 2.57 14.27
CA PRO A 279 10.36 3.19 15.38
C PRO A 279 10.34 4.72 15.35
N PRO A 280 9.35 5.38 15.98
CA PRO A 280 9.16 6.84 15.91
C PRO A 280 10.39 7.70 16.23
N ALA A 281 11.23 7.31 17.21
CA ALA A 281 12.47 8.02 17.52
C ALA A 281 13.46 8.06 16.34
N VAL A 282 13.53 6.97 15.56
CA VAL A 282 14.38 6.84 14.37
C VAL A 282 13.80 7.62 13.19
N GLN A 283 12.46 7.67 13.09
CA GLN A 283 11.77 8.47 12.09
C GLN A 283 11.92 9.97 12.38
N ARG A 284 11.83 10.41 13.66
CA ARG A 284 12.11 11.78 14.10
C ARG A 284 13.49 12.26 13.62
N LEU A 285 14.53 11.44 13.78
CA LEU A 285 15.88 11.77 13.28
C LEU A 285 15.92 11.91 11.74
N ARG A 286 15.17 11.09 11.00
CA ARG A 286 15.01 11.26 9.53
C ARG A 286 14.27 12.55 9.17
N CYS A 287 13.25 12.93 9.94
CA CYS A 287 12.50 14.17 9.74
C CYS A 287 13.40 15.39 9.96
N LEU A 288 14.10 15.42 11.10
CA LEU A 288 15.07 16.46 11.48
C LEU A 288 16.16 16.59 10.41
N ALA A 289 16.81 15.48 10.03
CA ALA A 289 17.83 15.47 8.99
C ALA A 289 17.29 15.95 7.64
N ASN A 290 16.10 15.50 7.24
CA ASN A 290 15.59 15.73 5.89
C ASN A 290 14.96 17.10 5.67
N TYR A 291 14.31 17.68 6.67
CA TYR A 291 13.53 18.91 6.50
C TYR A 291 14.15 20.12 7.20
N GLU A 292 14.87 19.92 8.31
CA GLU A 292 15.58 21.00 9.01
C GLU A 292 17.06 21.03 8.57
N ALA A 293 17.86 20.02 8.94
CA ALA A 293 19.32 20.10 8.85
C ALA A 293 19.88 20.14 7.41
N LEU A 294 19.27 19.45 6.44
CA LEU A 294 19.73 19.45 5.03
C LEU A 294 19.27 20.68 4.24
N ARG A 295 19.80 21.84 4.63
CA ARG A 295 19.76 23.09 3.87
C ARG A 295 20.76 23.05 2.71
N PHE A 296 20.39 23.59 1.55
CA PHE A 296 21.34 23.73 0.42
C PHE A 296 22.40 24.80 0.70
N ALA A 297 23.62 24.58 0.20
CA ALA A 297 24.73 25.51 0.31
C ALA A 297 24.39 26.88 -0.30
N SER A 298 24.93 27.96 0.27
CA SER A 298 24.60 29.36 -0.06
C SER A 298 24.52 29.69 -1.56
N PRO A 299 25.45 29.26 -2.45
CA PRO A 299 25.35 29.55 -3.88
C PRO A 299 24.11 28.93 -4.56
N ILE A 300 23.75 27.71 -4.17
CA ILE A 300 22.56 27.00 -4.69
C ILE A 300 21.29 27.63 -4.14
N LEU A 301 21.27 27.97 -2.85
CA LEU A 301 20.13 28.59 -2.20
C LEU A 301 19.82 29.96 -2.84
N THR A 302 20.84 30.82 -2.96
CA THR A 302 20.73 32.19 -3.49
C THR A 302 20.18 32.19 -4.92
N LEU A 303 20.73 31.36 -5.82
CA LEU A 303 20.24 31.27 -7.19
C LEU A 303 18.86 30.59 -7.27
N GLY A 304 18.58 29.60 -6.43
CA GLY A 304 17.27 28.96 -6.33
C GLY A 304 16.17 29.93 -5.89
N GLU A 305 16.44 30.78 -4.91
CA GLU A 305 15.53 31.84 -4.44
C GLU A 305 15.36 32.93 -5.51
N ALA A 306 16.43 33.34 -6.18
CA ALA A 306 16.36 34.29 -7.31
C ALA A 306 15.51 33.74 -8.47
N LEU A 307 15.60 32.44 -8.79
CA LEU A 307 14.76 31.79 -9.78
C LEU A 307 13.27 31.75 -9.36
N VAL A 308 12.97 31.50 -8.09
CA VAL A 308 11.61 31.58 -7.54
C VAL A 308 11.07 33.01 -7.63
N ALA A 309 11.88 34.01 -7.26
CA ALA A 309 11.49 35.42 -7.37
C ALA A 309 11.16 35.81 -8.82
N ARG A 310 12.01 35.44 -9.79
CA ARG A 310 11.78 35.69 -11.23
C ARG A 310 10.53 34.99 -11.77
N MET A 311 10.17 33.81 -11.25
CA MET A 311 8.90 33.15 -11.60
C MET A 311 7.68 33.87 -11.00
N LYS A 312 7.76 34.30 -9.73
CA LYS A 312 6.70 35.06 -9.04
C LYS A 312 6.47 36.44 -9.64
N GLU A 313 7.54 37.16 -9.97
CA GLU A 313 7.50 38.45 -10.67
C GLU A 313 6.78 38.34 -12.02
N ARG A 314 7.22 37.41 -12.88
CA ARG A 314 6.58 37.19 -14.20
C ARG A 314 5.11 36.80 -14.09
N SER A 315 4.73 36.09 -13.04
CA SER A 315 3.35 35.67 -12.75
C SER A 315 2.58 36.61 -11.81
N ALA A 316 3.08 37.82 -11.53
CA ALA A 316 2.48 38.77 -10.58
C ALA A 316 1.00 39.09 -10.89
N LYS A 317 0.62 39.16 -12.18
CA LYS A 317 -0.77 39.34 -12.62
C LYS A 317 -1.73 38.26 -12.09
N TYR A 318 -1.23 37.07 -11.75
CA TYR A 318 -1.99 35.95 -11.19
C TYR A 318 -1.70 35.73 -9.70
N GLY A 319 -1.16 36.74 -9.01
CA GLY A 319 -0.78 36.68 -7.60
C GLY A 319 0.54 35.96 -7.35
N GLY A 320 1.46 35.98 -8.33
CA GLY A 320 2.76 35.31 -8.27
C GLY A 320 2.69 33.80 -8.50
N LYS A 321 1.59 33.30 -9.07
CA LYS A 321 1.28 31.86 -9.12
C LYS A 321 1.74 31.18 -10.40
N TYR A 322 2.43 30.06 -10.26
CA TYR A 322 2.93 29.25 -11.36
C TYR A 322 2.83 27.75 -11.06
N ILE A 323 2.84 26.93 -12.10
CA ILE A 323 2.96 25.47 -11.97
C ILE A 323 4.39 25.03 -12.28
N SER A 324 4.85 23.96 -11.65
CA SER A 324 6.13 23.32 -11.99
C SER A 324 5.92 21.93 -12.55
N VAL A 325 6.66 21.58 -13.61
CA VAL A 325 6.55 20.30 -14.32
C VAL A 325 7.91 19.62 -14.32
N HIS A 326 8.02 18.48 -13.65
CA HIS A 326 9.19 17.61 -13.72
C HIS A 326 9.03 16.61 -14.88
N LEU A 327 9.70 16.90 -16.00
CA LEU A 327 9.63 16.18 -17.27
C LEU A 327 10.83 15.26 -17.48
N ARG A 328 10.63 13.96 -17.29
CA ARG A 328 11.68 12.94 -17.37
C ARG A 328 11.73 12.27 -18.76
N PHE A 329 11.94 13.09 -19.80
CA PHE A 329 12.04 12.66 -21.21
C PHE A 329 13.47 12.83 -21.76
N GLU A 330 14.49 12.48 -20.97
CA GLU A 330 15.89 12.45 -21.40
C GLU A 330 16.27 11.11 -22.08
N GLU A 331 17.33 11.12 -22.89
CA GLU A 331 17.83 9.97 -23.69
C GLU A 331 17.79 8.65 -22.91
N ASP A 332 18.34 8.62 -21.70
CA ASP A 332 18.51 7.39 -20.93
C ASP A 332 17.16 6.77 -20.49
N MET A 333 16.11 7.56 -20.21
CA MET A 333 14.78 6.99 -19.91
C MET A 333 13.86 6.82 -21.10
N VAL A 334 14.10 7.47 -22.24
CA VAL A 334 13.53 7.02 -23.52
C VAL A 334 14.10 5.63 -23.83
N ALA A 335 15.43 5.48 -23.83
CA ALA A 335 16.13 4.23 -24.12
C ALA A 335 15.80 3.10 -23.14
N PHE A 336 15.85 3.36 -21.83
CA PHE A 336 15.53 2.38 -20.79
C PHE A 336 14.07 1.91 -20.85
N SER A 337 13.14 2.79 -21.25
CA SER A 337 11.73 2.42 -21.36
C SER A 337 11.47 1.37 -22.44
N CYS A 338 12.27 1.36 -23.51
CA CYS A 338 12.02 0.55 -24.71
C CYS A 338 10.61 0.77 -25.32
N CYS A 339 10.08 2.00 -25.18
CA CYS A 339 8.91 2.46 -25.91
C CYS A 339 9.31 2.98 -27.29
N VAL A 340 8.32 3.14 -28.17
CA VAL A 340 8.47 3.71 -29.52
C VAL A 340 7.52 4.90 -29.65
N PHE A 341 8.00 5.99 -30.24
CA PHE A 341 7.29 7.26 -30.39
C PHE A 341 7.14 7.62 -31.88
N ASP A 342 7.70 8.74 -32.35
CA ASP A 342 7.53 9.25 -33.72
C ASP A 342 8.84 9.66 -34.43
N GLY A 343 10.00 9.29 -33.90
CA GLY A 343 11.31 9.51 -34.52
C GLY A 343 11.72 8.43 -35.54
N GLY A 344 10.94 7.35 -35.67
CA GLY A 344 11.12 6.34 -36.72
C GLY A 344 12.41 5.52 -36.56
N GLU A 345 13.12 5.32 -37.66
CA GLU A 345 14.35 4.50 -37.67
C GLU A 345 15.49 5.15 -36.86
N GLN A 346 15.69 6.47 -36.99
CA GLN A 346 16.68 7.21 -36.19
C GLN A 346 16.45 7.03 -34.68
N GLU A 347 15.19 7.04 -34.22
CA GLU A 347 14.87 6.78 -32.82
C GLU A 347 15.24 5.35 -32.41
N ARG A 348 15.03 4.35 -33.28
CA ARG A 348 15.44 2.97 -32.99
C ARG A 348 16.96 2.87 -32.83
N GLU A 349 17.72 3.39 -33.79
CA GLU A 349 19.19 3.40 -33.76
C GLU A 349 19.75 4.16 -32.56
N ASP A 350 19.29 5.40 -32.32
CA ASP A 350 19.66 6.22 -31.16
C ASP A 350 19.44 5.44 -29.85
N MET A 351 18.26 4.83 -29.70
CA MET A 351 17.89 4.13 -28.48
C MET A 351 18.60 2.77 -28.35
N GLU A 352 18.96 2.09 -29.44
CA GLU A 352 19.83 0.90 -29.41
C GLU A 352 21.25 1.28 -28.95
N ALA A 353 21.85 2.32 -29.55
CA ALA A 353 23.16 2.84 -29.15
C ALA A 353 23.19 3.32 -27.69
N ALA A 354 22.15 4.04 -27.24
CA ALA A 354 22.01 4.46 -25.85
C ALA A 354 21.83 3.27 -24.87
N ARG A 355 21.08 2.22 -25.28
CA ARG A 355 20.92 1.00 -24.47
C ARG A 355 22.23 0.26 -24.25
N GLU A 356 23.07 0.16 -25.28
CA GLU A 356 24.36 -0.52 -25.16
C GLU A 356 25.40 0.33 -24.42
N ARG A 357 25.49 1.65 -24.69
CA ARG A 357 26.29 2.61 -23.89
C ARG A 357 25.96 2.54 -22.40
N GLY A 358 24.67 2.61 -22.07
CA GLY A 358 24.19 2.75 -20.69
C GLY A 358 24.19 1.45 -19.87
N TRP A 359 23.92 0.30 -20.49
CA TRP A 359 23.69 -0.95 -19.75
C TRP A 359 24.34 -2.22 -20.33
N LYS A 360 25.28 -2.12 -21.29
CA LYS A 360 26.19 -3.21 -21.73
C LYS A 360 25.53 -4.59 -21.84
N GLY A 361 24.80 -4.83 -22.92
CA GLY A 361 24.16 -6.11 -23.24
C GLY A 361 22.90 -6.44 -22.45
N LYS A 362 22.50 -5.60 -21.48
CA LYS A 362 21.33 -5.87 -20.59
C LYS A 362 20.02 -6.07 -21.36
N PHE A 363 19.85 -5.39 -22.49
CA PHE A 363 18.61 -5.42 -23.28
C PHE A 363 18.64 -6.45 -24.42
N THR A 364 19.83 -6.77 -24.92
CA THR A 364 20.13 -7.71 -26.02
C THR A 364 20.41 -9.15 -25.55
N LYS A 365 20.24 -9.45 -24.25
CA LYS A 365 20.40 -10.82 -23.71
C LYS A 365 19.48 -11.84 -24.42
N PRO A 366 19.99 -13.03 -24.79
CA PRO A 366 19.18 -14.11 -25.37
C PRO A 366 17.93 -14.42 -24.54
N GLY A 367 16.81 -14.69 -25.24
CA GLY A 367 15.51 -14.96 -24.63
C GLY A 367 14.74 -13.73 -24.12
N ARG A 368 15.33 -12.52 -24.11
CA ARG A 368 14.66 -11.31 -23.62
C ARG A 368 13.78 -10.67 -24.71
N VAL A 369 12.49 -11.01 -24.74
CA VAL A 369 11.52 -10.37 -25.64
C VAL A 369 11.09 -8.98 -25.12
N ILE A 370 11.29 -7.94 -25.93
CA ILE A 370 10.80 -6.58 -25.69
C ILE A 370 9.44 -6.42 -26.40
N ARG A 371 8.45 -5.79 -25.75
CA ARG A 371 7.10 -5.56 -26.32
C ARG A 371 6.65 -4.10 -26.08
N PRO A 372 7.04 -3.13 -26.92
CA PRO A 372 6.84 -1.69 -26.67
C PRO A 372 5.38 -1.31 -26.39
N GLY A 373 4.43 -1.84 -27.17
CA GLY A 373 3.00 -1.57 -26.96
C GLY A 373 2.45 -2.05 -25.62
N ALA A 374 2.92 -3.20 -25.12
CA ALA A 374 2.55 -3.68 -23.79
C ALA A 374 3.19 -2.83 -22.67
N ILE A 375 4.38 -2.26 -22.90
CA ILE A 375 5.05 -1.33 -21.98
C ILE A 375 4.25 -0.01 -21.91
N ARG A 376 3.74 0.49 -23.05
CA ARG A 376 2.90 1.69 -23.14
C ARG A 376 1.55 1.53 -22.43
N ILE A 377 0.79 0.46 -22.72
CA ILE A 377 -0.48 0.15 -22.04
C ILE A 377 -0.29 0.05 -20.51
N ASN A 378 0.83 -0.54 -20.06
CA ASN A 378 1.13 -0.63 -18.62
C ASN A 378 1.51 0.70 -17.95
N GLY A 379 1.60 1.80 -18.70
CA GLY A 379 1.92 3.14 -18.21
C GLY A 379 3.42 3.37 -17.94
N LYS A 380 4.31 2.51 -18.48
CA LYS A 380 5.74 2.52 -18.14
C LYS A 380 6.56 3.54 -18.94
N CYS A 381 6.13 3.89 -20.15
CA CYS A 381 6.79 4.94 -20.96
C CYS A 381 6.86 6.29 -20.21
N PRO A 382 7.90 7.11 -20.43
CA PRO A 382 7.81 8.54 -20.13
C PRO A 382 6.76 9.20 -21.04
N LEU A 383 6.18 10.32 -20.61
CA LEU A 383 5.30 11.14 -21.44
C LEU A 383 6.14 12.08 -22.31
N THR A 384 5.76 12.26 -23.58
CA THR A 384 6.41 13.27 -24.45
C THR A 384 5.99 14.69 -24.06
N PRO A 385 6.74 15.75 -24.44
CA PRO A 385 6.33 17.13 -24.12
C PRO A 385 4.96 17.48 -24.71
N LEU A 386 4.63 16.96 -25.91
CA LEU A 386 3.30 17.07 -26.52
C LEU A 386 2.20 16.40 -25.68
N GLU A 387 2.45 15.19 -25.17
CA GLU A 387 1.49 14.48 -24.29
C GLU A 387 1.24 15.25 -22.99
N VAL A 388 2.29 15.85 -22.42
CA VAL A 388 2.20 16.71 -21.24
C VAL A 388 1.41 17.98 -21.53
N GLY A 389 1.63 18.62 -22.69
CA GLY A 389 0.88 19.80 -23.11
C GLY A 389 -0.61 19.50 -23.28
N LEU A 390 -0.94 18.43 -24.01
CA LEU A 390 -2.32 17.95 -24.17
C LEU A 390 -2.99 17.67 -22.82
N MET A 391 -2.30 16.96 -21.93
CA MET A 391 -2.78 16.67 -20.58
C MET A 391 -3.08 17.95 -19.80
N LEU A 392 -2.16 18.93 -19.77
CA LEU A 392 -2.34 20.19 -19.04
C LEU A 392 -3.47 21.06 -19.63
N ARG A 393 -3.56 21.17 -20.96
CA ARG A 393 -4.68 21.84 -21.64
C ARG A 393 -6.01 21.20 -21.26
N GLY A 394 -6.11 19.87 -21.31
CA GLY A 394 -7.31 19.13 -20.92
C GLY A 394 -7.61 19.23 -19.42
N MET A 395 -6.59 19.42 -18.57
CA MET A 395 -6.73 19.72 -17.15
C MET A 395 -7.15 21.18 -16.87
N GLY A 396 -7.39 21.99 -17.89
CA GLY A 396 -7.91 23.36 -17.76
C GLY A 396 -6.85 24.42 -17.51
N PHE A 397 -5.57 24.14 -17.75
CA PHE A 397 -4.53 25.17 -17.85
C PHE A 397 -4.53 25.74 -19.28
N ASP A 398 -4.46 27.06 -19.43
CA ASP A 398 -4.45 27.73 -20.75
C ASP A 398 -3.12 28.43 -21.09
N LYS A 399 -3.05 29.06 -22.27
CA LYS A 399 -1.84 29.72 -22.82
C LYS A 399 -1.28 30.83 -21.92
N SER A 400 -2.07 31.36 -20.98
CA SER A 400 -1.60 32.36 -20.00
C SER A 400 -0.84 31.76 -18.82
N THR A 401 -0.98 30.45 -18.57
CA THR A 401 -0.39 29.73 -17.42
C THR A 401 1.14 29.83 -17.44
N PHE A 402 1.73 30.32 -16.35
CA PHE A 402 3.18 30.28 -16.15
C PHE A 402 3.61 28.88 -15.72
N ILE A 403 4.58 28.31 -16.45
CA ILE A 403 5.10 26.96 -16.22
C ILE A 403 6.61 27.04 -15.98
N TYR A 404 7.10 26.53 -14.85
CA TYR A 404 8.51 26.17 -14.70
C TYR A 404 8.72 24.71 -15.15
N LEU A 405 9.61 24.47 -16.09
CA LEU A 405 9.94 23.14 -16.59
C LEU A 405 11.28 22.65 -16.00
N ALA A 406 11.19 21.67 -15.11
CA ALA A 406 12.34 20.96 -14.54
C ALA A 406 12.65 19.70 -15.37
N SER A 407 13.80 19.70 -16.02
CA SER A 407 14.36 18.55 -16.72
C SER A 407 15.88 18.69 -16.85
N GLY A 408 16.55 17.56 -17.14
CA GLY A 408 17.82 17.57 -17.87
C GLY A 408 17.60 17.75 -19.38
N ASN A 409 18.51 17.18 -20.16
CA ASN A 409 18.51 17.30 -21.63
C ASN A 409 17.41 16.43 -22.26
N ILE A 410 16.32 17.07 -22.69
CA ILE A 410 15.17 16.43 -23.34
C ILE A 410 15.60 15.83 -24.70
N TYR A 411 15.26 14.56 -24.93
CA TYR A 411 15.57 13.87 -26.20
C TYR A 411 14.88 14.54 -27.39
N ASN A 412 15.65 14.78 -28.45
CA ASN A 412 15.25 15.49 -29.67
C ASN A 412 14.45 16.78 -29.37
N SER A 413 14.96 17.60 -28.44
CA SER A 413 14.27 18.78 -27.89
C SER A 413 13.73 19.74 -28.96
N GLY A 414 14.49 19.99 -30.03
CA GLY A 414 14.07 20.86 -31.14
C GLY A 414 12.77 20.42 -31.82
N LYS A 415 12.55 19.11 -31.99
CA LYS A 415 11.28 18.56 -32.47
C LYS A 415 10.24 18.46 -31.35
N THR A 416 10.63 17.89 -30.21
CA THR A 416 9.68 17.42 -29.19
C THR A 416 9.07 18.53 -28.34
N MET A 417 9.79 19.65 -28.14
CA MET A 417 9.32 20.78 -27.32
C MET A 417 8.34 21.74 -28.02
N ALA A 418 8.38 21.84 -29.35
CA ALA A 418 7.62 22.85 -30.08
C ALA A 418 6.10 22.84 -29.77
N PRO A 419 5.40 21.69 -29.71
CA PRO A 419 3.97 21.66 -29.35
C PRO A 419 3.68 22.09 -27.90
N LEU A 420 4.61 21.81 -26.97
CA LEU A 420 4.45 22.21 -25.57
C LEU A 420 4.60 23.73 -25.40
N LEU A 421 5.56 24.34 -26.11
CA LEU A 421 5.74 25.79 -26.16
C LEU A 421 4.57 26.49 -26.85
N GLU A 422 3.99 25.89 -27.90
CA GLU A 422 2.80 26.43 -28.57
C GLU A 422 1.57 26.44 -27.65
N MET A 423 1.40 25.38 -26.84
CA MET A 423 0.31 25.30 -25.86
C MET A 423 0.53 26.21 -24.65
N PHE A 424 1.78 26.54 -24.31
CA PHE A 424 2.17 27.31 -23.12
C PHE A 424 3.38 28.24 -23.40
N PRO A 425 3.19 29.40 -24.06
CA PRO A 425 4.27 30.34 -24.38
C PRO A 425 4.92 30.99 -23.14
N ASN A 426 4.25 30.93 -21.98
CA ASN A 426 4.77 31.37 -20.68
C ASN A 426 5.60 30.29 -19.95
N LEU A 427 5.95 29.18 -20.62
CA LEU A 427 6.86 28.16 -20.09
C LEU A 427 8.31 28.67 -20.04
N ARG A 428 9.01 28.42 -18.92
CA ARG A 428 10.41 28.79 -18.70
C ARG A 428 11.17 27.61 -18.07
N THR A 429 12.44 27.48 -18.41
CA THR A 429 13.41 26.59 -17.73
C THR A 429 14.40 27.46 -16.92
N LYS A 430 15.21 26.86 -16.04
CA LYS A 430 16.38 27.53 -15.41
C LYS A 430 17.20 28.34 -16.43
N ASN A 431 17.58 27.73 -17.56
CA ASN A 431 18.35 28.37 -18.64
C ASN A 431 17.64 29.58 -19.30
N MET A 432 16.32 29.74 -19.13
CA MET A 432 15.54 30.89 -19.64
C MET A 432 15.30 31.97 -18.56
N LEU A 433 15.83 31.76 -17.36
CA LEU A 433 15.65 32.62 -16.19
C LEU A 433 16.96 33.11 -15.57
N THR A 434 18.10 32.55 -15.98
CA THR A 434 19.46 32.97 -15.60
C THR A 434 20.21 33.60 -16.77
N SER A 435 21.23 34.41 -16.48
CA SER A 435 22.30 34.64 -17.46
C SER A 435 23.16 33.38 -17.66
N GLU A 436 24.04 33.41 -18.66
CA GLU A 436 25.04 32.36 -18.87
C GLU A 436 26.05 32.28 -17.71
N GLU A 437 26.39 33.44 -17.13
CA GLU A 437 27.37 33.64 -16.06
C GLU A 437 26.82 33.13 -14.71
N GLU A 438 25.57 33.48 -14.36
CA GLU A 438 24.88 33.00 -13.16
C GLU A 438 24.82 31.47 -13.11
N LEU A 439 24.64 30.83 -14.26
CA LEU A 439 24.49 29.37 -14.36
C LEU A 439 25.82 28.64 -14.54
N ALA A 440 26.89 29.32 -14.98
CA ALA A 440 28.19 28.71 -15.28
C ALA A 440 28.79 27.88 -14.13
N PRO A 441 28.74 28.31 -12.84
CA PRO A 441 29.21 27.51 -11.72
C PRO A 441 28.48 26.18 -11.54
N PHE A 442 27.28 26.04 -12.11
CA PHE A 442 26.39 24.89 -11.90
C PHE A 442 26.33 23.95 -13.11
N LYS A 443 26.51 24.47 -14.35
CA LYS A 443 26.30 23.74 -15.63
C LYS A 443 26.88 22.31 -15.67
N ASN A 444 28.04 22.08 -15.06
CA ASN A 444 28.75 20.78 -15.09
C ASN A 444 28.39 19.83 -13.92
N TYR A 445 27.59 20.26 -12.94
CA TYR A 445 27.30 19.51 -11.71
C TYR A 445 25.82 19.10 -11.67
N SER A 446 25.52 17.86 -12.06
CA SER A 446 24.14 17.39 -12.26
C SER A 446 23.29 17.44 -10.98
N SER A 447 23.89 17.28 -9.80
CA SER A 447 23.20 17.36 -8.51
C SER A 447 22.92 18.80 -8.10
N ARG A 448 23.84 19.74 -8.35
CA ARG A 448 23.63 21.18 -8.08
C ARG A 448 22.55 21.76 -9.00
N MET A 449 22.58 21.40 -10.30
CA MET A 449 21.54 21.76 -11.26
C MET A 449 20.15 21.20 -10.87
N ALA A 450 20.11 19.96 -10.37
CA ALA A 450 18.88 19.38 -9.85
C ALA A 450 18.40 20.03 -8.54
N ALA A 451 19.29 20.62 -7.74
CA ALA A 451 18.92 21.35 -6.53
C ALA A 451 18.24 22.70 -6.87
N LEU A 452 18.72 23.41 -7.89
CA LEU A 452 18.04 24.60 -8.44
C LEU A 452 16.62 24.27 -8.91
N ASP A 453 16.45 23.20 -9.71
CA ASP A 453 15.12 22.72 -10.12
C ASP A 453 14.24 22.37 -8.91
N TYR A 454 14.82 21.72 -7.89
CA TYR A 454 14.11 21.30 -6.69
C TYR A 454 13.53 22.51 -5.93
N THR A 455 14.31 23.57 -5.71
CA THR A 455 13.85 24.79 -5.04
C THR A 455 12.71 25.47 -5.82
N VAL A 456 12.83 25.60 -7.14
CA VAL A 456 11.77 26.26 -7.94
C VAL A 456 10.49 25.43 -7.99
N CYS A 457 10.60 24.09 -8.00
CA CYS A 457 9.42 23.22 -7.92
C CYS A 457 8.81 23.17 -6.50
N LEU A 458 9.62 23.35 -5.45
CA LEU A 458 9.18 23.38 -4.06
C LEU A 458 8.19 24.53 -3.82
N HIS A 459 8.49 25.72 -4.33
CA HIS A 459 7.72 26.94 -4.10
C HIS A 459 6.59 27.23 -5.11
N SER A 460 6.33 26.34 -6.08
CA SER A 460 5.20 26.47 -7.02
C SER A 460 3.84 26.12 -6.38
N GLU A 461 2.73 26.65 -6.89
CA GLU A 461 1.40 26.33 -6.36
C GLU A 461 0.93 24.93 -6.75
N VAL A 462 1.33 24.42 -7.93
CA VAL A 462 1.01 23.06 -8.37
C VAL A 462 2.25 22.39 -8.94
N PHE A 463 2.63 21.24 -8.37
CA PHE A 463 3.68 20.38 -8.93
C PHE A 463 3.07 19.31 -9.85
N VAL A 464 3.74 19.01 -10.97
CA VAL A 464 3.32 18.00 -11.96
C VAL A 464 4.48 17.05 -12.20
N THR A 465 4.25 15.74 -12.05
CA THR A 465 5.29 14.71 -12.25
C THR A 465 4.91 13.77 -13.39
N THR A 466 5.73 13.71 -14.45
CA THR A 466 5.41 12.90 -15.66
C THR A 466 5.92 11.45 -15.57
N GLN A 467 6.83 11.18 -14.62
CA GLN A 467 7.44 9.88 -14.40
C GLN A 467 7.88 9.77 -12.93
N GLY A 468 7.73 8.59 -12.33
CA GLY A 468 8.18 8.32 -10.97
C GLY A 468 9.72 8.30 -10.85
N GLY A 469 10.24 8.62 -9.67
CA GLY A 469 11.66 8.65 -9.37
C GLY A 469 11.96 9.39 -8.07
N ASN A 470 13.24 9.48 -7.69
CA ASN A 470 13.62 10.05 -6.40
C ASN A 470 13.31 11.55 -6.27
N PHE A 471 13.43 12.34 -7.34
CA PHE A 471 13.11 13.78 -7.33
C PHE A 471 11.64 14.06 -6.95
N PRO A 472 10.61 13.56 -7.68
CA PRO A 472 9.22 13.81 -7.29
C PRO A 472 8.88 13.16 -5.94
N HIS A 473 9.49 12.03 -5.61
CA HIS A 473 9.30 11.34 -4.33
C HIS A 473 9.66 12.26 -3.14
N PHE A 474 10.87 12.85 -3.12
CA PHE A 474 11.27 13.80 -2.08
C PHE A 474 10.54 15.14 -2.15
N LEU A 475 10.27 15.65 -3.35
CA LEU A 475 9.60 16.94 -3.50
C LEU A 475 8.15 16.89 -2.99
N MET A 476 7.42 15.80 -3.25
CA MET A 476 6.05 15.63 -2.74
C MET A 476 5.98 15.65 -1.21
N GLY A 477 6.91 14.97 -0.52
CA GLY A 477 6.95 14.97 0.95
C GLY A 477 7.31 16.34 1.51
N HIS A 478 8.31 17.00 0.93
CA HIS A 478 8.73 18.33 1.38
C HIS A 478 7.66 19.41 1.13
N ARG A 479 6.97 19.38 -0.01
CA ARG A 479 5.81 20.25 -0.23
C ARG A 479 4.70 19.98 0.78
N ARG A 480 4.36 18.71 1.08
CA ARG A 480 3.38 18.37 2.12
C ARG A 480 3.80 18.86 3.51
N TYR A 481 5.09 18.78 3.84
CA TYR A 481 5.64 19.26 5.11
C TYR A 481 5.49 20.78 5.27
N LEU A 482 5.83 21.56 4.24
CA LEU A 482 5.72 23.03 4.26
C LEU A 482 4.28 23.54 4.17
N TYR A 483 3.40 22.85 3.43
CA TYR A 483 2.03 23.30 3.14
C TYR A 483 0.95 22.60 3.99
N GLY A 484 1.23 22.39 5.28
CA GLY A 484 0.21 22.01 6.25
C GLY A 484 -0.31 20.57 6.15
N GLY A 485 0.45 19.67 5.52
CA GLY A 485 0.10 18.27 5.25
C GLY A 485 -0.43 18.02 3.82
N HIS A 486 -0.97 19.03 3.14
CA HIS A 486 -1.48 18.93 1.77
C HIS A 486 -0.56 19.66 0.78
N SER A 487 -0.31 19.06 -0.39
CA SER A 487 0.26 19.79 -1.52
C SER A 487 -0.49 19.44 -2.79
N LYS A 488 -0.92 20.45 -3.55
CA LYS A 488 -1.41 20.26 -4.92
C LYS A 488 -0.31 19.64 -5.79
N THR A 489 -0.50 18.37 -6.11
CA THR A 489 0.42 17.60 -6.97
C THR A 489 -0.40 16.80 -7.98
N ILE A 490 -0.07 16.93 -9.26
CA ILE A 490 -0.66 16.16 -10.36
C ILE A 490 0.25 14.98 -10.68
N ARG A 491 -0.24 13.76 -10.45
CA ARG A 491 0.41 12.50 -10.81
C ARG A 491 -0.51 11.71 -11.75
N PRO A 492 -0.33 11.80 -13.07
CA PRO A 492 -1.28 11.26 -14.04
C PRO A 492 -1.31 9.74 -14.04
N ASP A 493 -2.50 9.18 -14.27
CA ASP A 493 -2.64 7.77 -14.60
C ASP A 493 -2.20 7.55 -16.05
N LYS A 494 -0.94 7.12 -16.21
CA LYS A 494 -0.33 6.86 -17.52
C LYS A 494 -0.94 5.67 -18.26
N ARG A 495 -1.69 4.77 -17.61
CA ARG A 495 -2.44 3.70 -18.29
C ARG A 495 -3.68 4.29 -18.96
N LYS A 496 -4.43 5.09 -18.19
CA LYS A 496 -5.59 5.84 -18.71
C LYS A 496 -5.17 6.84 -19.79
N LEU A 497 -4.03 7.53 -19.64
CA LEU A 497 -3.49 8.39 -20.71
C LEU A 497 -3.11 7.61 -21.98
N ALA A 498 -2.48 6.44 -21.87
CA ALA A 498 -2.13 5.64 -23.05
C ALA A 498 -3.38 5.30 -23.89
N LEU A 499 -4.47 4.87 -23.23
CA LEU A 499 -5.76 4.60 -23.89
C LEU A 499 -6.39 5.84 -24.54
N LEU A 500 -6.30 7.00 -23.87
CA LEU A 500 -6.87 8.26 -24.39
C LEU A 500 -6.05 8.84 -25.55
N PHE A 501 -4.72 8.75 -25.50
CA PHE A 501 -3.81 9.23 -26.55
C PHE A 501 -3.76 8.34 -27.80
N ASP A 502 -4.16 7.07 -27.70
CA ASP A 502 -4.30 6.16 -28.84
C ASP A 502 -5.73 6.12 -29.41
N ASN A 503 -6.65 6.94 -28.90
CA ASN A 503 -8.03 7.01 -29.37
C ASN A 503 -8.27 8.20 -30.33
N PRO A 504 -8.24 8.01 -31.66
CA PRO A 504 -8.49 9.09 -32.61
C PRO A 504 -9.96 9.55 -32.67
N SER A 505 -10.92 8.80 -32.12
CA SER A 505 -12.35 9.17 -32.20
C SER A 505 -12.77 10.17 -31.13
N ILE A 506 -12.04 10.29 -30.01
CA ILE A 506 -12.41 11.18 -28.90
C ILE A 506 -12.47 12.66 -29.34
N GLY A 507 -13.51 13.39 -28.90
CA GLY A 507 -13.65 14.84 -29.08
C GLY A 507 -13.27 15.60 -27.82
N TRP A 508 -12.98 16.90 -27.95
CA TRP A 508 -12.37 17.70 -26.87
C TRP A 508 -13.17 17.70 -25.57
N LYS A 509 -14.49 17.90 -25.65
CA LYS A 509 -15.40 17.89 -24.48
C LYS A 509 -15.38 16.58 -23.68
N SER A 510 -15.01 15.45 -24.31
CA SER A 510 -14.84 14.16 -23.63
C SER A 510 -13.43 14.03 -23.02
N PHE A 511 -12.40 14.39 -23.80
CA PHE A 511 -11.00 14.38 -23.34
C PHE A 511 -10.79 15.30 -22.12
N LYS A 512 -11.27 16.56 -22.18
CA LYS A 512 -11.24 17.53 -21.07
C LYS A 512 -11.94 16.99 -19.82
N ARG A 513 -13.09 16.32 -19.96
CA ARG A 513 -13.79 15.69 -18.81
C ARG A 513 -12.94 14.62 -18.12
N GLN A 514 -12.26 13.76 -18.90
CA GLN A 514 -11.38 12.71 -18.36
C GLN A 514 -10.14 13.32 -17.68
N MET A 515 -9.59 14.42 -18.23
CA MET A 515 -8.44 15.12 -17.64
C MET A 515 -8.81 15.87 -16.36
N LEU A 516 -9.96 16.56 -16.30
CA LEU A 516 -10.45 17.22 -15.09
C LEU A 516 -10.73 16.21 -13.96
N SER A 517 -11.27 15.04 -14.29
CA SER A 517 -11.41 13.90 -13.36
C SER A 517 -10.05 13.44 -12.81
N MET A 518 -9.05 13.27 -13.68
CA MET A 518 -7.68 12.89 -13.27
C MET A 518 -7.01 13.96 -12.40
N ARG A 519 -7.24 15.25 -12.68
CA ARG A 519 -6.79 16.39 -11.87
C ARG A 519 -7.41 16.35 -10.47
N SER A 520 -8.73 16.16 -10.38
CA SER A 520 -9.46 16.06 -9.10
C SER A 520 -8.98 14.88 -8.24
N HIS A 521 -8.81 13.69 -8.85
CA HIS A 521 -8.26 12.51 -8.17
C HIS A 521 -6.79 12.66 -7.73
N SER A 522 -6.05 13.61 -8.32
CA SER A 522 -4.70 13.97 -7.89
C SER A 522 -4.73 14.95 -6.71
N ASP A 523 -5.59 15.97 -6.77
CA ASP A 523 -5.80 16.97 -5.70
C ASP A 523 -6.31 16.30 -4.39
N SER A 524 -7.19 15.29 -4.51
CA SER A 524 -7.65 14.47 -3.37
C SER A 524 -6.56 13.54 -2.80
N LYS A 525 -5.42 13.39 -3.48
CA LYS A 525 -4.21 12.69 -3.01
C LYS A 525 -3.08 13.68 -2.66
N GLY A 526 -3.36 14.98 -2.63
CA GLY A 526 -2.41 15.99 -2.16
C GLY A 526 -2.06 15.81 -0.68
N PHE A 527 -3.02 15.33 0.12
CA PHE A 527 -2.83 14.81 1.47
C PHE A 527 -2.94 13.27 1.45
N GLU A 528 -2.01 12.57 2.13
CA GLU A 528 -2.06 11.11 2.32
C GLU A 528 -1.15 10.74 3.50
N MET A 529 -1.63 9.92 4.44
CA MET A 529 -0.88 9.48 5.63
C MET A 529 0.09 8.34 5.30
N LYS A 530 1.23 8.30 5.97
CA LYS A 530 2.26 7.25 5.82
C LYS A 530 1.73 5.90 6.34
N ARG A 531 1.79 4.86 5.50
CA ARG A 531 1.62 3.45 5.93
C ARG A 531 2.97 2.89 6.43
N PRO A 532 3.01 1.77 7.18
CA PRO A 532 4.27 1.25 7.75
C PRO A 532 5.42 1.12 6.73
N ASN A 533 5.13 0.59 5.54
CA ASN A 533 6.11 0.38 4.46
C ASN A 533 6.24 1.57 3.47
N ASP A 534 5.40 2.60 3.59
CA ASP A 534 5.49 3.79 2.74
C ASP A 534 6.66 4.69 3.16
N SER A 535 7.25 5.39 2.20
CA SER A 535 8.40 6.24 2.49
C SER A 535 8.01 7.58 3.13
N ILE A 536 8.60 7.84 4.29
CA ILE A 536 8.53 9.10 5.04
C ILE A 536 8.94 10.34 4.21
N TYR A 537 9.77 10.14 3.18
CA TYR A 537 10.22 11.21 2.28
C TYR A 537 9.16 11.61 1.23
N THR A 538 8.05 10.86 1.09
CA THR A 538 6.85 11.26 0.33
C THR A 538 5.65 11.50 1.25
N PHE A 539 5.55 10.75 2.34
CA PHE A 539 4.44 10.81 3.30
C PHE A 539 5.00 11.21 4.68
N PRO A 540 5.14 12.52 4.98
CA PRO A 540 5.74 12.98 6.23
C PRO A 540 4.80 12.90 7.44
N CYS A 541 3.49 12.76 7.25
CA CYS A 541 2.51 12.69 8.34
C CYS A 541 2.21 11.22 8.67
N PRO A 542 2.22 10.80 9.95
CA PRO A 542 2.34 11.63 11.17
C PRO A 542 3.79 11.82 11.69
N ASP A 543 4.79 11.10 11.16
CA ASP A 543 6.12 10.99 11.78
C ASP A 543 6.89 12.32 11.92
N CYS A 544 6.67 13.26 11.00
CA CYS A 544 7.39 14.55 10.92
C CYS A 544 6.52 15.77 11.23
N ALA A 545 5.20 15.61 11.33
CA ALA A 545 4.26 16.69 11.57
C ALA A 545 3.10 16.22 12.45
N ALA A 546 2.68 17.08 13.38
CA ALA A 546 1.54 16.84 14.28
C ALA A 546 0.30 17.62 13.81
N ALA A 547 -0.88 17.07 14.08
CA ALA A 547 -2.14 17.74 13.78
C ALA A 547 -2.35 18.93 14.73
N VAL A 548 -2.64 20.10 14.16
CA VAL A 548 -3.04 21.30 14.91
C VAL A 548 -4.49 21.13 15.34
N THR A 549 -4.70 20.54 16.51
CA THR A 549 -6.00 20.64 17.18
C THR A 549 -6.17 22.08 17.66
N ASN A 550 -7.23 22.76 17.23
CA ASN A 550 -7.73 23.97 17.91
C ASN A 550 -8.40 23.59 19.24
N LYS A 551 -7.60 23.03 20.17
CA LYS A 551 -7.93 22.99 21.58
C LYS A 551 -7.69 24.39 22.14
N LEU A 552 -8.64 24.92 22.92
CA LEU A 552 -8.26 25.92 23.91
C LEU A 552 -7.23 25.26 24.83
N GLN A 553 -6.05 25.86 24.94
CA GLN A 553 -4.94 25.31 25.72
C GLN A 553 -5.18 25.59 27.21
N ILE A 554 -6.11 24.83 27.81
CA ILE A 554 -6.19 24.68 29.25
C ILE A 554 -4.99 23.81 29.65
N ASP A 555 -3.91 24.46 30.08
CA ASP A 555 -2.68 23.80 30.49
C ASP A 555 -2.86 23.12 31.85
N THR A 556 -3.22 21.83 31.79
CA THR A 556 -3.38 20.98 32.98
C THR A 556 -2.05 20.66 33.67
N SER A 557 -0.90 20.82 33.01
CA SER A 557 0.42 20.58 33.61
C SER A 557 0.79 21.67 34.62
N HIS A 558 0.45 22.93 34.28
CA HIS A 558 0.73 24.07 35.16
C HIS A 558 -0.17 24.09 36.41
N PHE A 559 -1.41 23.57 36.29
CA PHE A 559 -2.35 23.44 37.41
C PHE A 559 -1.91 22.38 38.43
N PHE A 560 -1.56 21.17 37.99
CA PHE A 560 -1.13 20.09 38.89
C PHE A 560 0.14 20.45 39.67
N THR A 561 1.11 21.10 39.01
CA THR A 561 2.42 21.42 39.62
C THR A 561 2.29 22.46 40.75
N LEU A 562 1.44 23.48 40.57
CA LEU A 562 1.15 24.45 41.63
C LEU A 562 0.35 23.79 42.78
N TRP A 563 -0.72 23.06 42.46
CA TRP A 563 -1.60 22.44 43.45
C TRP A 563 -0.88 21.45 44.38
N PHE A 564 0.04 20.64 43.85
CA PHE A 564 0.87 19.75 44.68
C PHE A 564 1.85 20.52 45.58
N SER A 565 2.41 21.65 45.10
CA SER A 565 3.35 22.44 45.90
C SER A 565 2.69 23.08 47.13
N ASP A 566 1.42 23.47 47.01
CA ASP A 566 0.70 24.14 48.09
C ASP A 566 -0.01 23.16 49.05
N LEU A 567 -0.44 21.98 48.58
CA LEU A 567 -0.80 20.87 49.47
C LEU A 567 0.38 20.49 50.39
N CYS A 568 1.59 20.39 49.84
CA CYS A 568 2.79 20.09 50.62
C CYS A 568 3.13 21.19 51.63
N ARG A 569 2.93 22.47 51.29
CA ARG A 569 3.10 23.60 52.23
C ARG A 569 2.07 23.56 53.37
N LEU A 570 0.80 23.28 53.08
CA LEU A 570 -0.25 23.14 54.09
C LEU A 570 0.02 21.94 55.03
N ALA A 571 0.39 20.78 54.49
CA ALA A 571 0.75 19.59 55.27
C ALA A 571 2.01 19.76 56.15
N ALA A 572 2.91 20.68 55.78
CA ALA A 572 4.08 21.06 56.58
C ALA A 572 3.79 22.11 57.65
N SER A 573 2.69 22.86 57.52
CA SER A 573 2.21 23.81 58.54
C SER A 573 1.49 23.08 59.67
N ALA A 574 0.55 22.19 59.35
CA ALA A 574 -0.25 21.44 60.32
C ALA A 574 0.58 20.57 61.29
N ARG A 575 1.78 20.14 60.88
CA ARG A 575 2.69 19.34 61.72
C ARG A 575 3.56 20.14 62.69
N ARG A 576 3.41 21.47 62.78
CA ARG A 576 4.26 22.34 63.62
C ARG A 576 3.60 22.81 64.93
N THR A 577 2.36 22.37 65.21
CA THR A 577 1.57 22.79 66.39
C THR A 577 1.44 21.74 67.50
N GLU A 578 1.87 20.49 67.27
CA GLU A 578 1.74 19.40 68.26
C GLU A 578 3.05 19.11 69.02
N MET A 579 3.64 20.10 69.71
CA MET A 579 4.77 19.81 70.62
C MET A 579 5.00 20.82 71.76
N GLN A 580 4.21 20.74 72.84
CA GLN A 580 4.66 21.07 74.22
C GLN A 580 3.71 20.48 75.29
N PRO A 581 4.21 19.99 76.45
CA PRO A 581 3.38 19.40 77.51
C PRO A 581 3.12 20.34 78.70
N GLY A 582 1.93 20.29 79.32
CA GLY A 582 1.66 21.08 80.56
C GLY A 582 0.28 20.93 81.21
N VAL A 583 0.19 20.05 82.22
CA VAL A 583 -0.58 20.14 83.50
C VAL A 583 -2.06 20.60 83.53
N ASN A 584 -2.93 19.71 84.07
CA ASN A 584 -4.17 19.89 84.86
C ASN A 584 -5.00 21.21 84.72
N SER A 585 -6.31 21.16 84.45
CA SER A 585 -7.31 20.79 85.49
C SER A 585 -8.79 20.79 85.01
N THR A 586 -9.62 20.11 85.82
CA THR A 586 -11.10 20.04 85.91
C THR A 586 -12.05 20.82 84.95
N SER A 587 -12.88 20.02 84.26
CA SER A 587 -14.35 20.10 84.12
C SER A 587 -15.06 21.12 83.20
N ALA A 588 -16.13 20.59 82.58
CA ALA A 588 -17.29 21.23 81.94
C ALA A 588 -17.17 21.73 80.46
N THR A 589 -18.01 21.11 79.62
CA THR A 589 -18.54 21.59 78.33
C THR A 589 -17.55 22.18 77.31
N ALA A 590 -17.03 21.32 76.43
CA ALA A 590 -16.47 21.71 75.13
C ALA A 590 -17.11 20.87 74.02
N ASN A 591 -17.55 21.51 72.93
CA ASN A 591 -17.92 20.80 71.70
C ASN A 591 -16.63 20.32 71.02
N ASP A 592 -16.59 19.07 70.59
CA ASP A 592 -15.38 18.43 70.07
C ASP A 592 -15.00 18.95 68.66
N PRO A 593 -13.80 19.55 68.47
CA PRO A 593 -13.31 19.94 67.15
C PRO A 593 -13.19 18.76 66.16
N SER A 594 -13.11 17.52 66.64
CA SER A 594 -13.07 16.33 65.78
C SER A 594 -14.32 16.22 64.91
N GLU A 595 -15.49 16.62 65.39
CA GLU A 595 -16.73 16.48 64.61
C GLU A 595 -16.79 17.45 63.43
N TYR A 596 -16.22 18.65 63.56
CA TYR A 596 -16.12 19.59 62.44
C TYR A 596 -15.11 19.13 61.39
N LEU A 597 -13.97 18.56 61.81
CA LEU A 597 -12.97 17.99 60.91
C LEU A 597 -13.49 16.72 60.21
N ILE A 598 -14.17 15.83 60.95
CA ILE A 598 -14.80 14.61 60.42
C ILE A 598 -15.96 14.97 59.49
N THR A 599 -16.77 15.98 59.79
CA THR A 599 -17.85 16.44 58.91
C THR A 599 -17.31 17.11 57.66
N THR A 600 -16.24 17.91 57.77
CA THR A 600 -15.56 18.49 56.60
C THR A 600 -14.91 17.41 55.74
N LEU A 601 -14.25 16.41 56.35
CA LEU A 601 -13.69 15.25 55.64
C LEU A 601 -14.77 14.36 55.02
N ARG A 602 -15.92 14.17 55.68
CA ARG A 602 -17.09 13.48 55.10
C ARG A 602 -17.67 14.26 53.93
N LEU A 603 -17.80 15.57 54.03
CA LEU A 603 -18.25 16.42 52.94
C LEU A 603 -17.25 16.40 51.76
N PHE A 604 -15.95 16.51 52.02
CA PHE A 604 -14.92 16.32 51.00
C PHE A 604 -14.91 14.91 50.40
N ARG A 605 -15.19 13.86 51.19
CA ARG A 605 -15.27 12.48 50.69
C ARG A 605 -16.54 12.26 49.86
N SER A 606 -17.66 12.91 50.20
CA SER A 606 -18.91 12.91 49.43
C SER A 606 -18.82 13.77 48.18
N ILE A 607 -18.12 14.91 48.21
CA ILE A 607 -17.85 15.75 47.04
C ILE A 607 -16.81 15.08 46.14
N ALA A 608 -15.78 14.42 46.68
CA ALA A 608 -14.87 13.59 45.91
C ALA A 608 -15.59 12.38 45.31
N PHE A 609 -16.54 11.75 46.03
CA PHE A 609 -17.42 10.73 45.45
C PHE A 609 -18.33 11.31 44.38
N ALA A 610 -18.92 12.49 44.55
CA ALA A 610 -19.77 13.12 43.54
C ALA A 610 -18.98 13.51 42.28
N ILE A 611 -17.78 14.09 42.43
CA ILE A 611 -16.88 14.44 41.32
C ILE A 611 -16.31 13.18 40.65
N ALA A 612 -16.03 12.12 41.42
CA ALA A 612 -15.70 10.80 40.86
C ALA A 612 -16.89 10.21 40.10
N SER A 613 -18.11 10.22 40.65
CA SER A 613 -19.33 9.73 39.99
C SER A 613 -19.71 10.54 38.74
N ILE A 614 -19.44 11.84 38.70
CA ILE A 614 -19.55 12.68 37.50
C ILE A 614 -18.48 12.32 36.44
N ASN A 615 -17.41 11.63 36.83
CA ASN A 615 -16.41 11.02 35.93
C ASN A 615 -16.47 9.48 35.87
N VAL A 616 -17.54 8.83 36.34
CA VAL A 616 -17.87 7.43 35.95
C VAL A 616 -18.84 7.44 34.76
N MET A 617 -18.55 8.32 33.78
CA MET A 617 -18.92 8.06 32.39
C MET A 617 -17.91 7.02 31.90
N GLY A 618 -18.32 5.75 31.85
CA GLY A 618 -17.39 4.61 31.75
C GLY A 618 -16.45 4.68 30.55
N ILE A 619 -15.23 4.15 30.71
CA ILE A 619 -14.25 4.00 29.61
C ILE A 619 -14.94 3.28 28.45
N VAL A 620 -15.13 4.01 27.34
CA VAL A 620 -15.97 3.57 26.22
C VAL A 620 -15.47 2.22 25.72
N GLY A 621 -16.34 1.21 25.74
CA GLY A 621 -16.03 -0.16 25.31
C GLY A 621 -15.86 -1.19 26.42
N ASN A 622 -15.60 -0.80 27.68
CA ASN A 622 -15.62 -1.76 28.79
C ASN A 622 -17.06 -2.26 29.04
N LEU A 623 -17.22 -3.57 29.26
CA LEU A 623 -18.52 -4.14 29.63
C LEU A 623 -18.78 -4.04 31.13
N THR A 624 -19.99 -3.62 31.51
CA THR A 624 -20.46 -3.77 32.88
C THR A 624 -20.72 -5.25 33.20
N PRO A 625 -20.69 -5.67 34.49
CA PRO A 625 -21.04 -7.04 34.87
C PRO A 625 -22.43 -7.49 34.41
N ALA A 626 -23.40 -6.56 34.33
CA ALA A 626 -24.73 -6.83 33.80
C ALA A 626 -24.71 -7.13 32.28
N GLN A 627 -23.97 -6.35 31.48
CA GLN A 627 -23.80 -6.62 30.05
C GLN A 627 -23.04 -7.92 29.80
N LEU A 628 -21.98 -8.20 30.57
CA LEU A 628 -21.24 -9.46 30.47
C LEU A 628 -22.15 -10.66 30.82
N HIS A 629 -23.00 -10.53 31.85
CA HIS A 629 -24.02 -11.52 32.17
C HIS A 629 -25.02 -11.72 31.02
N SER A 630 -25.57 -10.65 30.43
CA SER A 630 -26.45 -10.78 29.25
C SER A 630 -25.75 -11.45 28.06
N PHE A 631 -24.48 -11.15 27.79
CA PHE A 631 -23.75 -11.81 26.71
C PHE A 631 -23.62 -13.33 26.95
N HIS A 632 -23.32 -13.75 28.17
CA HIS A 632 -23.28 -15.18 28.52
C HIS A 632 -24.67 -15.83 28.62
N SER A 633 -25.69 -15.08 29.03
CA SER A 633 -27.08 -15.55 29.15
C SER A 633 -27.73 -15.75 27.77
N ASP A 634 -27.64 -14.74 26.93
CA ASP A 634 -28.52 -14.54 25.78
C ASP A 634 -27.75 -14.72 24.46
N GLY A 635 -26.41 -14.73 24.50
CA GLY A 635 -25.52 -14.94 23.36
C GLY A 635 -25.28 -13.70 22.52
N TYR A 636 -25.89 -12.56 22.88
CA TYR A 636 -25.59 -11.25 22.33
C TYR A 636 -25.76 -10.15 23.38
N ILE A 637 -25.26 -8.96 23.07
CA ILE A 637 -25.63 -7.71 23.74
C ILE A 637 -25.78 -6.58 22.74
N VAL A 638 -26.64 -5.62 23.09
CA VAL A 638 -26.74 -4.32 22.43
C VAL A 638 -26.01 -3.28 23.27
N MET A 639 -25.08 -2.55 22.65
CA MET A 639 -24.40 -1.39 23.20
C MET A 639 -24.83 -0.16 22.41
N GLU A 640 -25.86 0.55 22.88
CA GLU A 640 -26.31 1.80 22.29
C GLU A 640 -25.19 2.86 22.32
N SER A 641 -25.12 3.71 21.29
CA SER A 641 -24.15 4.81 21.18
C SER A 641 -22.65 4.41 21.28
N PHE A 642 -22.30 3.16 20.96
CA PHE A 642 -20.91 2.68 20.95
C PHE A 642 -20.00 3.45 19.96
N ALA A 643 -20.55 3.89 18.83
CA ALA A 643 -19.89 4.78 17.88
C ALA A 643 -20.58 6.15 17.85
N SER A 644 -19.78 7.22 17.76
CA SER A 644 -20.29 8.57 17.62
C SER A 644 -20.87 8.81 16.23
N THR A 645 -21.69 9.86 16.09
CA THR A 645 -22.21 10.31 14.79
C THR A 645 -21.08 10.56 13.78
N ASP A 646 -19.96 11.13 14.22
CA ASP A 646 -18.80 11.41 13.38
C ASP A 646 -18.12 10.12 12.86
N GLU A 647 -18.03 9.08 13.69
CA GLU A 647 -17.49 7.78 13.28
C GLU A 647 -18.44 7.08 12.29
N VAL A 648 -19.74 7.12 12.56
CA VAL A 648 -20.78 6.58 11.67
C VAL A 648 -20.74 7.29 10.32
N GLU A 649 -20.73 8.63 10.30
CA GLU A 649 -20.63 9.39 9.05
C GLU A 649 -19.31 9.10 8.33
N SER A 650 -18.18 9.05 9.04
CA SER A 650 -16.87 8.75 8.47
C SER A 650 -16.83 7.39 7.77
N LEU A 651 -17.34 6.32 8.42
CA LEU A 651 -17.44 4.98 7.84
C LEU A 651 -18.39 4.94 6.62
N ARG A 652 -19.53 5.62 6.69
CA ARG A 652 -20.49 5.72 5.57
C ARG A 652 -19.92 6.49 4.38
N LYS A 653 -19.40 7.69 4.63
CA LYS A 653 -18.78 8.57 3.63
C LYS A 653 -17.62 7.87 2.95
N ARG A 654 -16.78 7.17 3.71
CA ARG A 654 -15.69 6.37 3.15
C ARG A 654 -16.19 5.25 2.25
N MET A 655 -17.28 4.57 2.61
CA MET A 655 -17.89 3.58 1.73
C MET A 655 -18.47 4.20 0.45
N VAL A 656 -19.07 5.39 0.52
CA VAL A 656 -19.51 6.13 -0.68
C VAL A 656 -18.32 6.52 -1.57
N GLU A 657 -17.18 6.92 -1.01
CA GLU A 657 -15.95 7.14 -1.78
C GLU A 657 -15.44 5.87 -2.48
N LEU A 658 -15.54 4.71 -1.81
CA LEU A 658 -15.17 3.41 -2.38
C LEU A 658 -16.13 3.00 -3.51
N LEU A 659 -17.45 3.13 -3.31
CA LEU A 659 -18.46 2.91 -4.35
C LEU A 659 -18.24 3.81 -5.58
N ASN A 660 -17.92 5.09 -5.37
CA ASN A 660 -17.62 6.02 -6.45
C ASN A 660 -16.39 5.60 -7.26
N GLN A 661 -15.37 5.05 -6.60
CA GLN A 661 -14.16 4.50 -7.23
C GLN A 661 -14.34 3.10 -7.85
N PHE A 662 -15.38 2.36 -7.48
CA PHE A 662 -15.68 1.05 -8.05
C PHE A 662 -16.17 1.16 -9.51
N ASP A 663 -15.50 0.42 -10.39
CA ASP A 663 -15.88 0.23 -11.78
C ASP A 663 -16.25 -1.24 -12.01
N TYR A 664 -17.54 -1.49 -12.22
CA TYR A 664 -18.04 -2.83 -12.48
C TYR A 664 -17.63 -3.33 -13.87
N SER A 665 -17.30 -2.47 -14.83
CA SER A 665 -16.92 -2.89 -16.19
C SER A 665 -15.54 -3.56 -16.26
N THR A 666 -14.68 -3.33 -15.26
CA THR A 666 -13.32 -3.89 -15.20
C THR A 666 -13.12 -4.97 -14.12
N THR A 667 -14.06 -5.12 -13.20
CA THR A 667 -13.93 -6.03 -12.02
C THR A 667 -15.16 -6.93 -11.80
N ALA A 668 -15.94 -7.22 -12.85
CA ALA A 668 -17.17 -8.00 -12.74
C ALA A 668 -16.94 -9.50 -12.50
N SER A 669 -16.98 -9.92 -11.23
CA SER A 669 -17.44 -11.26 -10.86
C SER A 669 -18.98 -11.28 -10.91
N ILE A 670 -19.55 -11.58 -12.08
CA ILE A 670 -21.01 -11.56 -12.30
C ILE A 670 -21.64 -12.78 -11.62
N PHE A 671 -22.32 -12.56 -10.49
CA PHE A 671 -23.26 -13.53 -9.95
C PHE A 671 -24.65 -13.27 -10.53
N SER A 672 -25.16 -14.26 -11.28
CA SER A 672 -26.53 -14.34 -11.78
C SER A 672 -27.10 -15.70 -11.41
N THR A 673 -28.40 -15.77 -11.12
CA THR A 673 -29.11 -17.01 -10.77
C THR A 673 -29.16 -18.06 -11.88
N LYS A 674 -28.68 -17.74 -13.10
CA LYS A 674 -28.79 -18.61 -14.28
C LYS A 674 -27.50 -18.90 -15.05
N ASN A 675 -26.39 -18.18 -14.82
CA ASN A 675 -25.17 -18.30 -15.65
C ASN A 675 -23.88 -18.35 -14.82
N GLN A 676 -23.03 -19.33 -15.11
CA GLN A 676 -21.70 -19.52 -14.52
C GLN A 676 -20.64 -18.66 -15.26
N VAL A 677 -19.81 -17.93 -14.51
CA VAL A 677 -18.60 -17.25 -15.04
C VAL A 677 -17.45 -17.43 -14.04
N TYR A 678 -16.24 -17.70 -14.56
CA TYR A 678 -15.05 -18.06 -13.79
C TYR A 678 -14.57 -16.96 -12.82
N LEU A 679 -14.08 -17.37 -11.65
CA LEU A 679 -13.64 -16.47 -10.57
C LEU A 679 -12.12 -16.54 -10.34
N THR A 680 -11.43 -15.41 -10.53
CA THR A 680 -10.06 -15.18 -10.08
C THR A 680 -10.01 -14.06 -9.04
N PHE A 681 -10.22 -14.43 -7.77
CA PHE A 681 -10.12 -13.50 -6.64
C PHE A 681 -8.72 -12.91 -6.49
N SER A 682 -8.64 -11.64 -6.09
CA SER A 682 -7.38 -10.90 -5.90
C SER A 682 -7.33 -10.18 -4.54
N LEU A 683 -6.21 -9.50 -4.26
CA LEU A 683 -5.96 -8.72 -3.03
C LEU A 683 -6.66 -7.34 -3.06
N GLN A 684 -7.94 -7.30 -3.46
CA GLN A 684 -8.71 -6.07 -3.68
C GLN A 684 -10.07 -6.11 -2.98
N ILE A 685 -10.62 -4.94 -2.68
CA ILE A 685 -12.00 -4.81 -2.17
C ILE A 685 -12.96 -5.39 -3.22
N ASN A 686 -13.73 -6.41 -2.83
CA ASN A 686 -14.73 -7.06 -3.69
C ASN A 686 -16.12 -6.47 -3.40
N TYR A 687 -16.97 -6.40 -4.42
CA TYR A 687 -18.31 -5.82 -4.37
C TYR A 687 -19.33 -6.85 -4.87
N LEU A 688 -20.34 -7.17 -4.07
CA LEU A 688 -21.43 -8.10 -4.43
C LEU A 688 -22.64 -7.30 -4.92
N LEU A 689 -22.91 -7.46 -6.21
CA LEU A 689 -24.12 -7.00 -6.89
C LEU A 689 -25.20 -8.09 -6.74
N GLU A 690 -26.42 -7.71 -6.38
CA GLU A 690 -27.51 -8.66 -6.12
C GLU A 690 -28.79 -8.25 -6.88
N LYS A 691 -29.46 -9.20 -7.53
CA LYS A 691 -30.65 -9.00 -8.42
C LYS A 691 -30.45 -7.96 -9.55
N ALA A 692 -29.23 -7.43 -9.68
CA ALA A 692 -28.90 -6.14 -10.30
C ALA A 692 -28.99 -6.08 -11.82
N PHE A 693 -28.77 -7.20 -12.50
CA PHE A 693 -28.68 -7.25 -13.97
C PHE A 693 -30.01 -7.63 -14.64
N GLY A 694 -30.28 -7.04 -15.81
CA GLY A 694 -31.34 -7.43 -16.74
C GLY A 694 -30.98 -8.67 -17.55
N GLU A 695 -31.92 -9.16 -18.35
CA GLU A 695 -31.67 -10.27 -19.29
C GLU A 695 -30.76 -9.87 -20.46
N ASP A 696 -30.60 -8.57 -20.68
CA ASP A 696 -29.65 -7.94 -21.61
C ASP A 696 -28.23 -7.82 -21.05
N GLY A 697 -28.01 -8.16 -19.78
CA GLY A 697 -26.72 -8.02 -19.09
C GLY A 697 -26.36 -6.61 -18.61
N ASN A 698 -27.25 -5.62 -18.75
CA ASN A 698 -27.06 -4.27 -18.19
C ASN A 698 -27.59 -4.19 -16.75
N LEU A 699 -27.17 -3.17 -16.00
CA LEU A 699 -27.73 -2.89 -14.67
C LEU A 699 -29.15 -2.33 -14.79
N LYS A 700 -30.11 -2.90 -14.03
CA LYS A 700 -31.51 -2.43 -13.95
C LYS A 700 -31.65 -1.06 -13.29
N GLN A 701 -30.69 -0.70 -12.42
CA GLN A 701 -30.68 0.53 -11.63
C GLN A 701 -29.23 0.99 -11.40
N PRO A 702 -28.98 2.23 -10.92
CA PRO A 702 -27.63 2.72 -10.65
C PRO A 702 -26.78 1.75 -9.81
N LYS A 703 -25.46 1.73 -10.04
CA LYS A 703 -24.55 0.77 -9.38
C LYS A 703 -24.58 0.91 -7.86
N GLU A 704 -24.81 2.12 -7.37
CA GLU A 704 -24.90 2.52 -5.97
C GLU A 704 -26.07 1.83 -5.27
N LEU A 705 -27.20 1.68 -5.97
CA LEU A 705 -28.40 0.98 -5.50
C LEU A 705 -28.35 -0.52 -5.79
N SER A 706 -27.35 -1.01 -6.54
CA SER A 706 -27.26 -2.41 -6.99
C SER A 706 -26.38 -3.30 -6.10
N ILE A 707 -25.65 -2.70 -5.14
CA ILE A 707 -24.65 -3.37 -4.29
C ILE A 707 -25.25 -3.64 -2.91
N ASN A 708 -25.26 -4.92 -2.49
CA ASN A 708 -25.75 -5.32 -1.16
C ASN A 708 -24.61 -5.54 -0.15
N LYS A 709 -23.43 -6.02 -0.56
CA LYS A 709 -22.29 -6.26 0.35
C LYS A 709 -20.94 -5.91 -0.28
N VAL A 710 -19.99 -5.45 0.55
CA VAL A 710 -18.59 -5.16 0.19
C VAL A 710 -17.67 -5.74 1.27
N GLY A 711 -16.76 -6.64 0.92
CA GLY A 711 -15.97 -7.36 1.92
C GLY A 711 -15.26 -8.61 1.41
N HIS A 712 -14.82 -9.46 2.35
CA HIS A 712 -14.08 -10.68 2.07
C HIS A 712 -14.89 -11.69 1.25
N GLY A 713 -14.26 -12.27 0.22
CA GLY A 713 -14.64 -13.56 -0.36
C GLY A 713 -16.13 -13.78 -0.59
N LEU A 714 -16.75 -12.96 -1.43
CA LEU A 714 -18.21 -12.90 -1.65
C LEU A 714 -18.74 -14.07 -2.51
N GLY A 715 -18.27 -15.29 -2.23
CA GLY A 715 -18.83 -16.55 -2.71
C GLY A 715 -20.09 -16.87 -1.92
N SER A 716 -21.23 -16.36 -2.41
CA SER A 716 -22.55 -16.36 -1.77
C SER A 716 -22.65 -15.48 -0.51
N CYS A 717 -23.54 -14.48 -0.59
CA CYS A 717 -24.48 -14.34 0.51
C CYS A 717 -25.53 -15.46 0.35
N PHE A 718 -26.03 -15.92 1.49
CA PHE A 718 -27.16 -16.81 1.76
C PHE A 718 -28.15 -17.18 0.63
N CYS A 719 -28.72 -18.38 0.79
CA CYS A 719 -29.70 -19.04 -0.09
C CYS A 719 -29.15 -19.58 -1.43
N LEU A 720 -28.29 -18.86 -2.17
CA LEU A 720 -27.98 -19.24 -3.57
C LEU A 720 -27.14 -20.52 -3.79
N LEU A 721 -26.46 -21.06 -2.78
CA LEU A 721 -25.62 -22.26 -2.94
C LEU A 721 -26.43 -23.57 -3.05
N LEU A 722 -27.75 -23.53 -2.86
CA LEU A 722 -28.65 -24.69 -2.96
C LEU A 722 -28.91 -25.18 -4.40
N CYS A 723 -28.54 -24.41 -5.44
CA CYS A 723 -29.03 -24.64 -6.80
C CYS A 723 -27.97 -25.06 -7.84
N LEU A 724 -26.68 -25.15 -7.48
CA LEU A 724 -25.58 -25.42 -8.44
C LEU A 724 -24.52 -26.39 -7.89
N MET A 725 -24.91 -27.65 -7.67
CA MET A 725 -23.95 -28.75 -7.64
C MET A 725 -23.77 -29.31 -9.05
N GLU A 726 -22.71 -28.89 -9.76
CA GLU A 726 -21.97 -29.67 -10.78
C GLU A 726 -20.88 -28.81 -11.45
N THR A 727 -19.61 -29.16 -11.21
CA THR A 727 -18.41 -29.13 -12.12
C THR A 727 -17.09 -28.89 -11.36
N ASN A 728 -16.00 -29.46 -11.88
CA ASN A 728 -14.66 -29.46 -11.25
C ASN A 728 -13.93 -28.12 -11.41
N LEU A 729 -13.31 -27.59 -10.33
CA LEU A 729 -12.56 -26.32 -10.36
C LEU A 729 -11.21 -26.35 -9.61
N GLU A 730 -10.23 -27.04 -10.19
CA GLU A 730 -8.81 -26.81 -9.85
C GLU A 730 -8.33 -25.41 -10.30
N LYS A 731 -8.48 -24.36 -9.46
CA LYS A 731 -7.64 -23.12 -9.43
C LYS A 731 -8.13 -22.04 -8.44
N PHE A 732 -8.29 -22.36 -7.14
CA PHE A 732 -8.61 -21.33 -6.14
C PHE A 732 -7.36 -20.64 -5.56
N GLY A 733 -6.97 -19.54 -6.21
CA GLY A 733 -6.03 -18.56 -5.68
C GLY A 733 -6.54 -17.87 -4.41
N TYR A 734 -5.62 -17.57 -3.50
CA TYR A 734 -5.84 -16.99 -2.17
C TYR A 734 -6.74 -15.72 -2.17
N VAL A 735 -7.78 -15.71 -1.34
CA VAL A 735 -8.85 -14.70 -1.30
C VAL A 735 -8.61 -13.68 -0.18
N TYR A 736 -8.59 -12.37 -0.50
CA TYR A 736 -8.47 -11.29 0.49
C TYR A 736 -9.31 -10.06 0.15
N ALA A 737 -10.21 -9.69 1.05
CA ALA A 737 -10.62 -8.29 1.23
C ALA A 737 -10.93 -8.05 2.71
N ALA A 738 -10.04 -7.34 3.39
CA ALA A 738 -10.13 -7.02 4.81
C ALA A 738 -10.18 -5.50 4.97
N LEU A 739 -11.38 -4.91 4.96
CA LEU A 739 -11.57 -3.46 5.15
C LEU A 739 -10.85 -2.98 6.43
N HIS A 740 -10.91 -3.77 7.50
CA HIS A 740 -10.22 -3.55 8.77
C HIS A 740 -8.66 -3.53 8.69
N GLU A 741 -8.07 -3.97 7.58
CA GLU A 741 -6.62 -3.96 7.34
C GLU A 741 -6.21 -2.97 6.23
N ILE A 742 -6.98 -2.90 5.15
CA ILE A 742 -6.57 -2.27 3.88
C ILE A 742 -7.10 -0.85 3.67
N ASP A 743 -8.18 -0.46 4.38
CA ASP A 743 -8.73 0.88 4.33
C ASP A 743 -8.50 1.63 5.66
N PRO A 744 -7.88 2.83 5.66
CA PRO A 744 -7.52 3.52 6.89
C PRO A 744 -8.69 3.83 7.83
N VAL A 745 -9.89 4.14 7.32
CA VAL A 745 -11.02 4.54 8.19
C VAL A 745 -11.59 3.32 8.90
N PHE A 746 -11.86 2.27 8.15
CA PHE A 746 -12.30 0.98 8.68
C PHE A 746 -11.27 0.37 9.62
N LYS A 747 -9.97 0.46 9.29
CA LYS A 747 -8.88 0.06 10.18
C LYS A 747 -8.86 0.86 11.49
N SER A 748 -8.97 2.19 11.42
CA SER A 748 -8.95 3.07 12.59
C SER A 748 -10.08 2.75 13.57
N PHE A 749 -11.31 2.51 13.06
CA PHE A 749 -12.42 2.08 13.92
C PHE A 749 -12.18 0.68 14.50
N SER A 750 -11.77 -0.28 13.67
CA SER A 750 -11.63 -1.69 14.09
C SER A 750 -10.50 -1.94 15.09
N ASN A 751 -9.51 -1.04 15.15
CA ASN A 751 -8.36 -1.11 16.07
C ASN A 751 -8.45 0.01 17.14
N SER A 752 -9.64 0.54 17.39
CA SER A 752 -9.86 1.59 18.39
C SER A 752 -9.86 1.02 19.81
N GLU A 753 -9.45 1.84 20.79
CA GLU A 753 -9.32 1.44 22.20
C GLU A 753 -10.60 0.79 22.74
N LYS A 754 -11.78 1.28 22.33
CA LYS A 754 -13.08 0.70 22.72
C LYS A 754 -13.35 -0.71 22.20
N VAL A 755 -12.80 -1.08 21.04
CA VAL A 755 -12.87 -2.47 20.54
C VAL A 755 -11.90 -3.35 21.33
N CYS A 756 -10.71 -2.84 21.67
CA CYS A 756 -9.77 -3.54 22.54
C CYS A 756 -10.33 -3.75 23.96
N SER A 757 -10.92 -2.71 24.56
CA SER A 757 -11.61 -2.75 25.86
C SER A 757 -12.76 -3.75 25.90
N LEU A 758 -13.53 -3.84 24.81
CA LEU A 758 -14.60 -4.83 24.66
C LEU A 758 -14.05 -6.27 24.72
N PHE A 759 -13.03 -6.59 23.91
CA PHE A 759 -12.43 -7.92 23.93
C PHE A 759 -11.69 -8.25 25.23
N CYS A 760 -11.08 -7.24 25.87
CA CYS A 760 -10.49 -7.38 27.21
C CYS A 760 -11.55 -7.71 28.26
N SER A 761 -12.72 -7.06 28.19
CA SER A 761 -13.88 -7.34 29.05
C SER A 761 -14.49 -8.73 28.79
N LEU A 762 -14.43 -9.23 27.56
CA LEU A 762 -14.79 -10.59 27.18
C LEU A 762 -13.70 -11.63 27.51
N GLY A 763 -12.57 -11.22 28.09
CA GLY A 763 -11.50 -12.09 28.57
C GLY A 763 -10.45 -12.53 27.54
N TYR A 764 -10.56 -12.09 26.29
CA TYR A 764 -9.66 -12.47 25.19
C TYR A 764 -8.22 -12.03 25.49
N LYS A 765 -7.25 -12.89 25.16
CA LYS A 765 -5.82 -12.68 25.42
C LYS A 765 -5.08 -12.16 24.21
N LYS A 766 -5.41 -12.65 23.03
CA LYS A 766 -4.74 -12.31 21.77
C LYS A 766 -5.74 -12.27 20.60
N PRO A 767 -6.77 -11.40 20.70
CA PRO A 767 -7.83 -11.31 19.69
C PRO A 767 -7.29 -10.81 18.35
N ILE A 768 -7.55 -11.56 17.28
CA ILE A 768 -7.25 -11.21 15.90
C ILE A 768 -8.55 -10.96 15.12
N ILE A 769 -8.57 -9.95 14.26
CA ILE A 769 -9.67 -9.81 13.29
C ILE A 769 -9.41 -10.78 12.13
N ILE A 770 -10.37 -11.67 11.87
CA ILE A 770 -10.33 -12.63 10.75
C ILE A 770 -10.98 -12.02 9.51
N GLN A 771 -12.13 -11.38 9.68
CA GLN A 771 -12.99 -10.92 8.59
C GLN A 771 -13.59 -9.55 8.89
N SER A 772 -13.92 -8.80 7.83
CA SER A 772 -14.80 -7.63 7.93
C SER A 772 -15.65 -7.49 6.68
N MET A 773 -16.87 -7.00 6.82
CA MET A 773 -17.78 -6.72 5.71
C MET A 773 -18.62 -5.46 5.97
N TYR A 774 -18.95 -4.76 4.89
CA TYR A 774 -19.94 -3.70 4.88
C TYR A 774 -21.22 -4.26 4.24
N ILE A 775 -22.36 -4.06 4.92
CA ILE A 775 -23.67 -4.57 4.51
C ILE A 775 -24.55 -3.36 4.24
N PHE A 776 -25.12 -3.26 3.04
CA PHE A 776 -25.95 -2.12 2.63
C PHE A 776 -27.43 -2.35 2.90
N LYS A 777 -27.95 -3.56 2.64
CA LYS A 777 -29.40 -3.87 2.64
C LYS A 777 -30.16 -2.76 1.91
N GLN A 778 -29.96 -2.65 0.60
CA GLN A 778 -30.61 -1.62 -0.21
C GLN A 778 -32.15 -1.78 -0.21
N PRO A 779 -32.92 -0.69 -0.37
CA PRO A 779 -34.38 -0.75 -0.55
C PRO A 779 -34.79 -1.75 -1.64
N GLY A 780 -35.71 -2.66 -1.35
CA GLY A 780 -36.35 -3.55 -2.33
C GLY A 780 -35.47 -4.63 -2.99
N ILE A 781 -34.14 -4.61 -2.81
CA ILE A 781 -33.22 -5.66 -3.28
C ILE A 781 -32.32 -6.23 -2.18
N GLY A 782 -32.43 -5.72 -0.95
CA GLY A 782 -31.57 -6.08 0.18
C GLY A 782 -31.88 -7.47 0.73
N GLY A 783 -31.47 -8.51 0.00
CA GLY A 783 -31.82 -9.90 0.23
C GLY A 783 -31.53 -10.42 1.63
N GLU A 784 -32.22 -11.50 1.99
CA GLU A 784 -32.19 -12.13 3.30
C GLU A 784 -30.82 -12.73 3.69
N VAL A 785 -30.67 -12.96 4.99
CA VAL A 785 -29.60 -13.77 5.58
C VAL A 785 -30.32 -14.77 6.47
N VAL A 786 -30.41 -16.04 6.04
CA VAL A 786 -31.15 -17.09 6.77
C VAL A 786 -30.42 -17.50 8.08
N PRO A 787 -31.05 -18.27 8.98
CA PRO A 787 -30.44 -18.68 10.25
C PRO A 787 -29.06 -19.34 10.14
N HIS A 788 -28.11 -18.86 10.95
CA HIS A 788 -26.74 -19.37 11.01
C HIS A 788 -26.02 -19.03 12.32
N GLN A 789 -24.83 -19.63 12.47
CA GLN A 789 -23.85 -19.41 13.54
C GLN A 789 -22.53 -19.01 12.85
N ASP A 790 -21.81 -17.99 13.32
CA ASP A 790 -20.55 -17.53 12.70
C ASP A 790 -19.42 -18.56 12.82
N ASN A 791 -19.40 -19.34 13.91
CA ASN A 791 -18.50 -20.47 14.10
C ASN A 791 -18.68 -21.56 13.02
N SER A 792 -19.80 -21.59 12.28
CA SER A 792 -19.92 -22.46 11.10
C SER A 792 -18.90 -22.09 10.03
N PHE A 793 -18.53 -20.81 9.90
CA PHE A 793 -17.68 -20.29 8.84
C PHE A 793 -16.26 -19.93 9.32
N ILE A 794 -16.11 -19.65 10.62
CA ILE A 794 -14.89 -19.15 11.27
C ILE A 794 -14.64 -20.00 12.52
N TYR A 795 -14.23 -21.25 12.32
CA TYR A 795 -14.10 -22.22 13.41
C TYR A 795 -12.71 -22.22 14.07
N THR A 796 -12.69 -22.25 15.39
CA THR A 796 -11.50 -22.53 16.21
C THR A 796 -11.81 -23.63 17.22
N GLU A 797 -10.76 -24.28 17.74
CA GLU A 797 -10.84 -25.26 18.81
C GLU A 797 -9.99 -24.80 20.02
N PRO A 798 -10.60 -24.41 21.17
CA PRO A 798 -12.03 -24.21 21.39
C PRO A 798 -12.60 -23.04 20.57
N GLN A 799 -13.93 -22.97 20.53
CA GLN A 799 -14.67 -22.01 19.73
C GLN A 799 -14.59 -20.59 20.31
N THR A 800 -14.00 -19.63 19.58
CA THR A 800 -13.81 -18.24 20.03
C THR A 800 -14.20 -17.18 19.01
N CYS A 801 -15.03 -17.50 18.00
CA CYS A 801 -15.54 -16.44 17.13
C CYS A 801 -16.52 -15.54 17.89
N THR A 802 -16.35 -14.23 17.75
CA THR A 802 -17.33 -13.20 18.15
C THR A 802 -17.52 -12.22 17.00
N GLY A 803 -18.78 -12.03 16.62
CA GLY A 803 -19.21 -11.04 15.66
C GLY A 803 -19.44 -9.69 16.32
N LEU A 804 -18.91 -8.63 15.71
CA LEU A 804 -19.26 -7.24 16.05
C LEU A 804 -20.03 -6.65 14.88
N TRP A 805 -21.28 -6.26 15.11
CA TRP A 805 -22.16 -5.69 14.11
C TRP A 805 -22.53 -4.26 14.48
N LEU A 806 -21.97 -3.27 13.77
CA LEU A 806 -22.22 -1.86 14.00
C LEU A 806 -23.33 -1.35 13.09
N ALA A 807 -24.38 -0.78 13.68
CA ALA A 807 -25.41 -0.04 12.95
C ALA A 807 -24.84 1.30 12.43
N LEU A 808 -24.82 1.49 11.11
CA LEU A 808 -24.50 2.78 10.48
C LEU A 808 -25.76 3.56 10.07
N GLU A 809 -26.91 2.89 10.10
CA GLU A 809 -28.27 3.42 9.97
C GLU A 809 -29.16 2.77 11.03
N ASP A 810 -30.27 3.44 11.36
CA ASP A 810 -31.33 2.84 12.17
C ASP A 810 -31.76 1.51 11.55
N ALA A 811 -31.74 0.46 12.35
CA ALA A 811 -32.10 -0.89 11.98
C ALA A 811 -33.45 -1.24 12.60
N THR A 812 -34.43 -1.51 11.73
CA THR A 812 -35.80 -1.85 12.08
C THR A 812 -36.20 -3.18 11.44
N THR A 813 -37.22 -3.82 12.02
CA THR A 813 -37.97 -4.94 11.46
C THR A 813 -38.29 -4.74 9.98
N THR A 814 -38.71 -3.53 9.60
CA THR A 814 -39.08 -3.15 8.22
C THR A 814 -37.90 -2.99 7.25
N ASN A 815 -36.69 -2.65 7.71
CA ASN A 815 -35.50 -2.51 6.85
C ASN A 815 -34.46 -3.64 7.00
N GLY A 816 -34.82 -4.72 7.69
CA GLY A 816 -33.99 -5.92 7.83
C GLY A 816 -32.96 -5.79 8.96
N CYS A 817 -33.40 -5.44 10.16
CA CYS A 817 -32.62 -5.61 11.40
C CYS A 817 -32.13 -7.05 11.60
N LEU A 818 -31.25 -7.25 12.59
CA LEU A 818 -30.92 -8.60 13.04
C LEU A 818 -32.11 -9.21 13.79
N TRP A 819 -32.17 -10.54 13.78
CA TRP A 819 -33.04 -11.35 14.63
C TRP A 819 -32.21 -12.51 15.18
N ALA A 820 -32.40 -12.90 16.44
CA ALA A 820 -31.66 -14.01 17.05
C ALA A 820 -32.55 -14.85 17.96
N ILE A 821 -32.16 -16.10 18.22
CA ILE A 821 -32.77 -16.95 19.26
C ILE A 821 -31.94 -16.78 20.55
N PRO A 822 -32.42 -16.08 21.59
CA PRO A 822 -31.64 -15.84 22.80
C PRO A 822 -31.24 -17.15 23.50
N GLY A 823 -29.98 -17.23 23.94
CA GLY A 823 -29.43 -18.40 24.64
C GLY A 823 -29.08 -19.59 23.75
N SER A 824 -29.37 -19.53 22.43
CA SER A 824 -29.13 -20.64 21.49
C SER A 824 -27.66 -21.04 21.35
N HIS A 825 -26.72 -20.15 21.68
CA HIS A 825 -25.28 -20.44 21.68
C HIS A 825 -24.88 -21.55 22.66
N LYS A 826 -25.68 -21.80 23.70
CA LYS A 826 -25.47 -22.88 24.68
C LYS A 826 -25.71 -24.28 24.09
N ASN A 827 -26.32 -24.38 22.91
CA ASN A 827 -26.63 -25.65 22.25
C ASN A 827 -25.46 -26.19 21.40
N GLY A 828 -24.37 -25.42 21.27
CA GLY A 828 -23.20 -25.77 20.45
C GLY A 828 -23.42 -25.58 18.95
N LEU A 829 -22.39 -25.94 18.17
CA LEU A 829 -22.38 -25.72 16.73
C LEU A 829 -23.11 -26.82 15.95
N VAL A 830 -24.14 -26.44 15.18
CA VAL A 830 -24.98 -27.41 14.45
C VAL A 830 -24.31 -27.97 13.19
N ARG A 831 -23.51 -27.16 12.49
CA ARG A 831 -22.82 -27.48 11.21
C ARG A 831 -21.57 -26.61 10.99
N ARG A 832 -20.65 -27.07 10.14
CA ARG A 832 -19.46 -26.34 9.66
C ARG A 832 -19.43 -26.22 8.14
N PHE A 833 -18.93 -25.10 7.64
CA PHE A 833 -18.69 -24.80 6.24
C PHE A 833 -17.22 -25.07 5.90
N ILE A 834 -16.97 -26.29 5.44
CA ILE A 834 -15.64 -26.88 5.28
C ILE A 834 -15.15 -26.79 3.83
N ARG A 835 -13.83 -26.72 3.68
CA ARG A 835 -13.12 -26.70 2.40
C ARG A 835 -12.39 -28.01 2.18
N GLY A 836 -12.97 -28.88 1.34
CA GLY A 836 -12.32 -30.08 0.84
C GLY A 836 -11.44 -29.83 -0.39
N GLU A 837 -10.98 -30.92 -1.01
CA GLU A 837 -10.19 -30.88 -2.25
C GLU A 837 -11.03 -30.38 -3.44
N ASN A 838 -12.31 -30.81 -3.49
CA ASN A 838 -13.22 -30.53 -4.60
C ASN A 838 -14.00 -29.20 -4.49
N GLY A 839 -13.81 -28.41 -3.43
CA GLY A 839 -14.52 -27.14 -3.24
C GLY A 839 -14.84 -26.80 -1.79
N VAL A 840 -15.99 -26.17 -1.56
CA VAL A 840 -16.53 -25.84 -0.23
C VAL A 840 -17.95 -26.37 -0.08
N THR A 841 -18.26 -26.95 1.08
CA THR A 841 -19.54 -27.60 1.39
C THR A 841 -19.87 -27.41 2.87
N PHE A 842 -21.14 -27.51 3.25
CA PHE A 842 -21.46 -27.80 4.65
C PHE A 842 -21.22 -29.28 4.94
N ASP A 843 -20.80 -29.60 6.17
CA ASP A 843 -20.66 -30.98 6.67
C ASP A 843 -22.02 -31.65 6.94
N ARG A 844 -23.06 -30.84 7.14
CA ARG A 844 -24.42 -31.23 7.54
C ARG A 844 -25.46 -30.32 6.86
N PRO A 845 -26.72 -30.78 6.68
CA PRO A 845 -27.81 -29.93 6.20
C PRO A 845 -28.07 -28.73 7.13
N SER A 846 -28.85 -27.75 6.66
CA SER A 846 -29.39 -26.72 7.55
C SER A 846 -30.41 -27.36 8.50
N PRO A 847 -30.37 -27.08 9.81
CA PRO A 847 -31.53 -27.29 10.66
C PRO A 847 -32.65 -26.32 10.26
N ASP A 848 -33.89 -26.75 10.48
CA ASP A 848 -35.07 -25.89 10.49
C ASP A 848 -35.23 -25.25 11.88
N TYR A 849 -35.77 -24.03 11.90
CA TYR A 849 -36.01 -23.26 13.12
C TYR A 849 -37.40 -22.64 13.08
N ASP A 850 -38.10 -22.60 14.21
CA ASP A 850 -39.40 -21.94 14.29
C ASP A 850 -39.21 -20.42 14.31
N LEU A 851 -39.94 -19.70 13.46
CA LEU A 851 -39.86 -18.24 13.36
C LEU A 851 -40.33 -17.55 14.65
N LYS A 852 -41.15 -18.20 15.48
CA LYS A 852 -41.59 -17.66 16.78
C LYS A 852 -40.45 -17.54 17.82
N ASP A 853 -39.37 -18.31 17.66
CA ASP A 853 -38.27 -18.39 18.62
C ASP A 853 -37.26 -17.24 18.41
N PHE A 854 -37.38 -16.48 17.31
CA PHE A 854 -36.53 -15.35 16.99
C PHE A 854 -37.07 -14.03 17.56
N VAL A 855 -36.20 -13.32 18.29
CA VAL A 855 -36.45 -11.97 18.80
C VAL A 855 -35.80 -10.94 17.84
N PRO A 856 -36.50 -9.87 17.44
CA PRO A 856 -35.93 -8.81 16.62
C PRO A 856 -35.00 -7.90 17.45
N ILE A 857 -33.88 -7.52 16.85
CA ILE A 857 -32.87 -6.62 17.45
C ILE A 857 -32.89 -5.31 16.66
N GLU A 858 -33.89 -4.48 16.94
CA GLU A 858 -33.97 -3.11 16.42
C GLU A 858 -33.01 -2.18 17.19
N VAL A 859 -32.24 -1.35 16.48
CA VAL A 859 -31.23 -0.46 17.10
C VAL A 859 -31.05 0.85 16.34
N LYS A 860 -30.55 1.88 17.03
CA LYS A 860 -30.21 3.18 16.42
C LYS A 860 -28.82 3.18 15.78
N ALA A 861 -28.63 4.04 14.78
CA ALA A 861 -27.31 4.29 14.20
C ALA A 861 -26.28 4.64 15.30
N GLY A 862 -25.07 4.08 15.21
CA GLY A 862 -24.03 4.16 16.24
C GLY A 862 -24.07 3.04 17.29
N SER A 863 -25.15 2.25 17.36
CA SER A 863 -25.23 1.10 18.26
C SER A 863 -24.43 -0.09 17.74
N LEU A 864 -23.79 -0.83 18.66
CA LEU A 864 -23.07 -2.07 18.39
C LEU A 864 -23.88 -3.27 18.92
N VAL A 865 -24.06 -4.29 18.11
CA VAL A 865 -24.52 -5.61 18.55
C VAL A 865 -23.30 -6.54 18.58
N VAL A 866 -23.01 -7.10 19.76
CA VAL A 866 -21.94 -8.08 19.97
C VAL A 866 -22.59 -9.45 19.96
N ILE A 867 -22.07 -10.39 19.16
CA ILE A 867 -22.71 -11.67 18.82
C ILE A 867 -21.74 -12.82 19.13
N HIS A 868 -22.16 -13.76 19.98
CA HIS A 868 -21.41 -14.99 20.23
C HIS A 868 -21.42 -15.87 18.97
N GLY A 869 -20.29 -16.49 18.61
CA GLY A 869 -20.16 -17.21 17.33
C GLY A 869 -21.11 -18.39 17.14
N ASP A 870 -21.67 -18.93 18.23
CA ASP A 870 -22.71 -19.99 18.21
C ASP A 870 -24.15 -19.46 18.33
N LEU A 871 -24.38 -18.16 18.39
CA LEU A 871 -25.74 -17.61 18.42
C LEU A 871 -26.42 -17.80 17.06
N ILE A 872 -27.59 -18.43 17.09
CA ILE A 872 -28.42 -18.63 15.90
C ILE A 872 -29.11 -17.30 15.57
N HIS A 873 -28.71 -16.69 14.45
CA HIS A 873 -29.18 -15.38 14.04
C HIS A 873 -29.42 -15.24 12.52
N GLN A 874 -30.24 -14.26 12.13
CA GLN A 874 -30.70 -14.01 10.75
C GLN A 874 -30.98 -12.51 10.50
N SER A 875 -31.28 -12.13 9.24
CA SER A 875 -31.90 -10.82 8.92
C SER A 875 -32.76 -10.86 7.65
N LEU A 876 -34.05 -10.55 7.80
CA LEU A 876 -35.06 -10.59 6.73
C LEU A 876 -34.77 -9.58 5.60
N GLU A 877 -35.36 -9.78 4.42
CA GLU A 877 -35.21 -8.87 3.26
C GLU A 877 -35.70 -7.44 3.58
N ASN A 878 -35.00 -6.42 3.07
CA ASN A 878 -35.39 -5.02 3.27
C ASN A 878 -36.59 -4.64 2.40
N GLN A 879 -37.77 -4.59 3.01
CA GLN A 879 -39.05 -4.21 2.38
C GLN A 879 -39.34 -2.71 2.44
N SER A 880 -38.47 -1.90 3.05
CA SER A 880 -38.65 -0.46 3.22
C SER A 880 -38.05 0.38 2.07
N SER A 881 -38.37 1.66 2.07
CA SER A 881 -37.78 2.68 1.17
C SER A 881 -36.42 3.23 1.63
N LYS A 882 -35.87 2.75 2.76
CA LYS A 882 -34.59 3.21 3.34
C LYS A 882 -33.56 2.08 3.32
N SER A 883 -32.29 2.39 3.12
CA SER A 883 -31.21 1.42 3.29
C SER A 883 -31.03 1.03 4.77
N ARG A 884 -30.20 0.00 5.03
CA ARG A 884 -29.79 -0.39 6.39
C ARG A 884 -28.30 -0.68 6.40
N HIS A 885 -27.50 0.37 6.29
CA HIS A 885 -26.05 0.28 6.33
C HIS A 885 -25.55 -0.27 7.68
N ALA A 886 -24.61 -1.21 7.64
CA ALA A 886 -23.95 -1.77 8.81
C ALA A 886 -22.51 -2.22 8.51
N TYR A 887 -21.65 -2.22 9.52
CA TYR A 887 -20.27 -2.72 9.44
C TYR A 887 -20.07 -3.91 10.38
N GLY A 888 -19.71 -5.07 9.81
CA GLY A 888 -19.46 -6.31 10.52
C GLY A 888 -17.97 -6.62 10.62
N LEU A 889 -17.53 -7.08 11.80
CA LEU A 889 -16.21 -7.69 12.06
C LEU A 889 -16.39 -9.09 12.65
N HIS A 890 -15.47 -10.00 12.36
CA HIS A 890 -15.37 -11.29 13.06
C HIS A 890 -13.98 -11.43 13.66
N ILE A 891 -13.93 -11.62 14.98
CA ILE A 891 -12.72 -11.74 15.79
C ILE A 891 -12.65 -13.16 16.36
N VAL A 892 -11.44 -13.73 16.46
CA VAL A 892 -11.16 -14.95 17.25
C VAL A 892 -10.00 -14.71 18.20
N ASP A 893 -9.90 -15.47 19.29
CA ASP A 893 -8.64 -15.54 20.05
C ASP A 893 -7.65 -16.49 19.37
N THR A 894 -6.36 -16.26 19.58
CA THR A 894 -5.27 -17.15 19.14
C THR A 894 -4.43 -17.70 20.29
N GLU A 895 -4.62 -17.22 21.52
CA GLU A 895 -3.96 -17.80 22.67
C GLU A 895 -4.76 -19.03 23.15
N GLY A 896 -4.10 -20.18 23.25
CA GLY A 896 -4.76 -21.46 23.59
C GLY A 896 -5.75 -22.02 22.55
N CYS A 897 -5.96 -21.35 21.41
CA CYS A 897 -7.00 -21.68 20.43
C CYS A 897 -6.41 -22.10 19.07
N THR A 898 -6.87 -23.23 18.53
CA THR A 898 -6.39 -23.80 17.26
C THR A 898 -7.26 -23.36 16.09
N TRP A 899 -6.69 -22.69 15.09
CA TRP A 899 -7.39 -22.35 13.85
C TRP A 899 -7.56 -23.57 12.94
N ALA A 900 -8.80 -23.88 12.54
CA ALA A 900 -9.10 -25.06 11.74
C ALA A 900 -8.67 -24.92 10.27
N GLN A 901 -7.91 -25.92 9.79
CA GLN A 901 -7.25 -25.89 8.48
C GLN A 901 -8.20 -26.14 7.30
N ASP A 902 -9.40 -26.60 7.55
CA ASP A 902 -10.50 -26.79 6.60
C ASP A 902 -11.45 -25.57 6.53
N ASN A 903 -11.23 -24.53 7.34
CA ASN A 903 -11.96 -23.26 7.17
C ASN A 903 -11.75 -22.70 5.74
N TRP A 904 -12.83 -22.23 5.13
CA TRP A 904 -12.83 -21.73 3.76
C TRP A 904 -11.87 -20.54 3.54
N ILE A 905 -11.79 -19.65 4.54
CA ILE A 905 -10.88 -18.49 4.57
C ILE A 905 -9.47 -18.93 4.97
N LYS A 906 -8.51 -18.78 4.05
CA LYS A 906 -7.08 -19.09 4.28
C LYS A 906 -6.21 -17.85 4.18
N ARG A 907 -5.43 -17.56 5.22
CA ARG A 907 -4.56 -16.38 5.31
C ARG A 907 -3.11 -16.69 4.86
N LYS A 908 -2.50 -15.74 4.14
CA LYS A 908 -1.10 -15.77 3.63
C LYS A 908 -0.11 -15.15 4.59
N VAL A 909 -0.62 -14.23 5.39
CA VAL A 909 0.07 -13.45 6.41
C VAL A 909 -0.85 -13.50 7.62
N GLU A 910 -0.28 -13.86 8.76
CA GLU A 910 -1.01 -13.89 10.02
C GLU A 910 -1.50 -12.46 10.34
N PRO A 911 -2.75 -12.31 10.81
CA PRO A 911 -3.24 -11.01 11.24
C PRO A 911 -2.46 -10.52 12.47
N THR A 912 -2.24 -9.21 12.54
CA THR A 912 -1.80 -8.59 13.79
C THR A 912 -2.96 -8.65 14.80
N PRO A 913 -2.74 -9.08 16.04
CA PRO A 913 -3.76 -9.01 17.08
C PRO A 913 -4.01 -7.56 17.50
N LEU A 914 -5.19 -7.29 18.05
CA LEU A 914 -5.55 -5.97 18.59
C LEU A 914 -4.66 -5.59 19.79
N TYR A 915 -4.32 -6.58 20.60
CA TYR A 915 -3.37 -6.52 21.70
C TYR A 915 -2.90 -7.95 22.05
N THR A 916 -1.89 -8.05 22.90
CA THR A 916 -1.52 -9.30 23.60
C THR A 916 -1.53 -8.98 25.09
N SER A 917 -2.25 -9.75 25.90
CA SER A 917 -2.39 -9.56 27.37
C SER A 917 -1.30 -10.25 28.18
#